data_AF-A0A534ZQD6-F1
#
_entry.id   AF-A0A534ZQD6-F1
#
_cell.length_a   1.000
_cell.length_b   1.000
_cell.length_c   1.000
_cell.angle_alpha   90.00
_cell.angle_beta   90.00
_cell.angle_gamma   90.00
#
_symmetry.space_group_name_H-M   'P 1'
#
loop_
_entity.id
_entity.type
_entity.pdbx_description
1 polymer ?
#
loop_
_entity_poly.entity_id
_entity_poly.type
_entity_poly.pdbx_seq_one_letter_code
_entity_poly.pdbx_strand_id
1 'polypeptide(L)'
;MEPLRIRDALRIGALLVVLGHPRLAGAAASKASDLCPVTADPCVVTADVTVDPDTVLDFGGRALDLRPGSSLSFASGTLTIRARSVRVEPAASILGSAPISSFPTLSIVTTGDIRVEASGTTKGKIDVSGSAQGGIITLAALGAMQVDGNLLAKGTQTTAYGGEIDLLGLCVGGPSDGSPCAEDVPDCGDSVSHGICSGGDRLIQGFINVTAPDVGGDVSVIAPQGSITAGGSGINSSGGEDGGGTIDLEAGGDATISGPLNVNGGGLSGDAGSVTITANGAVSVGGAVSGNAGGSTTEGGGTGADIEITAVTGSLSVTAAISADSGFPDGSAGEIDLSAGTDLLQTAPISAAGRGTDATGGDVTPDAGRNLTLTAIDVSGGTGGAGSIFGSAGAQALLQGQLNGDGGGEFQITAETITVTNRVHADVYADGLGGAVILRACQVTVNAGAVVSSLGLTGENLFQASGPMTIGGTLTSALNRLEYLDPARLPQIAFGAALTPPPVIAQNVNLPPCGTPPAQCGNGVVEDGEECDDGNNHSCDGCSPSCKVETCGNADIECDEQCDDGARNGTPGDGCDASCRLVGTVRYVPASHIESSDCFLEWAIENPNGPIVNGFPSANQTCIDGDPSCDADGASDGTCTFRLGACINFDDLRLPTCHPPAIKVVALLRPAPLSPADATDVTNLGELVPALESLGMTLVAGTRTLQSGTPVTARSVCTALHPFVVPHLPGLVASRVVDATATDTEGHRMAGNRMTLRCNPNPAVCGNGVQELGEECDDGNTTPCDGCSATCRRECGNGVTDCGEQCDDGAANGTPGARCTSDCQLLPPALRIPGGGSASSDCGLEWSLEMGPPALSRNALPLAKQTCVDGDPACDFDPTPGTCRFHLWACLGGDDARLGCAAGTVSGVDVLRPTALERPQNVAARSALLAAFGRFQAPVGPGERCTGRMDADVPAGRTKLLIRTIAYGPGAAKDRDVLQLRCVPPPTP
;
A
#
# COMPACT_ATOMS: atom_id res chain seq x y z
N MET A 1 -57.17 -45.72 31.38
CA MET A 1 -58.14 -45.61 30.28
C MET A 1 -57.33 -45.31 29.03
N GLU A 2 -57.46 -46.22 28.07
CA GLU A 2 -56.88 -46.37 26.72
C GLU A 2 -55.83 -45.39 26.17
N PRO A 3 -54.82 -45.98 25.49
CA PRO A 3 -54.60 -45.65 24.08
C PRO A 3 -54.60 -46.91 23.18
N LEU A 4 -55.27 -46.84 22.03
CA LEU A 4 -55.22 -47.75 20.86
C LEU A 4 -55.69 -46.88 19.67
N ARG A 5 -55.23 -46.97 18.42
CA ARG A 5 -54.36 -47.87 17.64
C ARG A 5 -54.14 -47.15 16.31
N ILE A 6 -52.93 -47.19 15.74
CA ILE A 6 -52.77 -47.23 14.28
C ILE A 6 -52.03 -48.51 13.96
N ARG A 7 -52.65 -49.32 13.10
CA ARG A 7 -52.22 -50.66 12.70
C ARG A 7 -51.12 -50.62 11.65
N ASP A 8 -50.21 -51.55 11.82
CA ASP A 8 -49.11 -51.95 10.94
C ASP A 8 -49.50 -52.29 9.49
N ALA A 9 -48.54 -52.09 8.59
CA ALA A 9 -48.17 -53.10 7.60
C ALA A 9 -46.64 -53.11 7.41
N LEU A 10 -45.99 -53.94 8.23
CA LEU A 10 -44.59 -54.33 8.15
C LEU A 10 -44.38 -55.37 7.03
N ARG A 11 -43.41 -55.16 6.14
CA ARG A 11 -42.71 -56.27 5.45
C ARG A 11 -41.21 -56.15 5.71
N ILE A 12 -40.73 -57.17 6.39
CA ILE A 12 -39.38 -57.44 6.85
C ILE A 12 -38.47 -57.73 5.64
N GLY A 13 -37.29 -57.10 5.62
CA GLY A 13 -36.17 -57.43 4.74
C GLY A 13 -34.84 -57.13 5.42
N ALA A 14 -34.33 -58.13 6.14
CA ALA A 14 -32.95 -58.34 6.62
C ALA A 14 -32.08 -57.09 6.93
N LEU A 15 -31.99 -56.77 8.23
CA LEU A 15 -30.93 -55.93 8.78
C LEU A 15 -29.61 -56.72 8.78
N LEU A 16 -28.78 -56.53 7.75
CA LEU A 16 -27.35 -56.83 7.83
C LEU A 16 -26.73 -55.70 8.65
N VAL A 17 -26.49 -55.92 9.94
CA VAL A 17 -25.67 -55.03 10.76
C VAL A 17 -24.23 -55.16 10.26
N VAL A 18 -23.86 -54.36 9.27
CA VAL A 18 -22.46 -54.00 9.06
C VAL A 18 -22.11 -53.12 10.25
N LEU A 19 -21.37 -53.69 11.20
CA LEU A 19 -20.62 -52.92 12.18
C LEU A 19 -19.68 -52.00 11.41
N GLY A 20 -20.16 -50.81 11.07
CA GLY A 20 -19.33 -49.69 10.68
C GLY A 20 -18.34 -49.51 11.80
N HIS A 21 -17.08 -49.78 11.50
CA HIS A 21 -15.99 -49.49 12.43
C HIS A 21 -16.11 -48.00 12.79
N PRO A 22 -15.94 -47.61 14.07
CA PRO A 22 -15.73 -46.21 14.37
C PRO A 22 -14.56 -45.76 13.48
N ARG A 23 -14.79 -44.79 12.59
CA ARG A 23 -13.71 -44.13 11.86
C ARG A 23 -12.77 -43.59 12.95
N LEU A 24 -11.63 -44.25 13.12
CA LEU A 24 -10.47 -43.65 13.76
C LEU A 24 -10.29 -42.32 13.04
N ALA A 25 -10.34 -41.21 13.78
CA ALA A 25 -9.93 -39.91 13.26
C ALA A 25 -8.52 -40.11 12.70
N GLY A 26 -8.39 -40.14 11.38
CA GLY A 26 -7.08 -40.05 10.74
C GLY A 26 -6.46 -38.74 11.22
N ALA A 27 -5.16 -38.77 11.52
CA ALA A 27 -4.43 -37.55 11.79
C ALA A 27 -4.66 -36.58 10.63
N ALA A 28 -4.92 -35.31 10.95
CA ALA A 28 -5.04 -34.27 9.94
C ALA A 28 -3.73 -34.17 9.15
N ALA A 29 -3.84 -33.84 7.87
CA ALA A 29 -2.67 -33.62 7.03
C ALA A 29 -1.98 -32.33 7.46
N SER A 30 -0.67 -32.39 7.68
CA SER A 30 0.16 -31.23 8.05
C SER A 30 1.30 -31.00 7.05
N LYS A 31 1.45 -31.90 6.07
CA LYS A 31 2.46 -31.82 5.00
C LYS A 31 1.98 -32.56 3.76
N ALA A 32 2.54 -32.19 2.60
CA ALA A 32 2.17 -32.77 1.31
C ALA A 32 2.33 -34.31 1.22
N SER A 33 3.28 -34.89 1.97
CA SER A 33 3.48 -36.35 2.00
C SER A 33 2.34 -37.12 2.67
N ASP A 34 1.51 -36.45 3.45
CA ASP A 34 0.34 -37.06 4.10
C ASP A 34 -0.81 -37.27 3.10
N LEU A 35 -0.80 -36.51 2.00
CA LEU A 35 -1.79 -36.60 0.91
C LEU A 35 -1.41 -37.65 -0.12
N CYS A 36 -0.13 -37.76 -0.47
CA CYS A 36 0.36 -38.68 -1.49
C CYS A 36 1.85 -38.99 -1.33
N PRO A 37 2.36 -40.08 -1.93
CA PRO A 37 3.79 -40.37 -1.95
C PRO A 37 4.61 -39.23 -2.55
N VAL A 38 5.80 -38.96 -2.00
CA VAL A 38 6.72 -37.89 -2.46
C VAL A 38 7.15 -38.03 -3.93
N THR A 39 7.02 -39.22 -4.51
CA THR A 39 7.34 -39.50 -5.93
C THR A 39 6.13 -39.39 -6.86
N ALA A 40 4.91 -39.19 -6.34
CA ALA A 40 3.70 -39.10 -7.15
C ALA A 40 3.59 -37.70 -7.79
N ASP A 41 3.59 -37.63 -9.12
CA ASP A 41 3.32 -36.41 -9.89
C ASP A 41 2.37 -36.77 -11.07
N PRO A 42 1.10 -36.32 -11.07
CA PRO A 42 0.48 -35.50 -10.03
C PRO A 42 0.30 -36.24 -8.70
N CYS A 43 0.30 -35.48 -7.61
CA CYS A 43 -0.26 -35.87 -6.34
C CYS A 43 -1.79 -35.92 -6.46
N VAL A 44 -2.38 -37.12 -6.40
CA VAL A 44 -3.82 -37.32 -6.61
C VAL A 44 -4.54 -37.51 -5.28
N VAL A 45 -5.51 -36.65 -4.98
CA VAL A 45 -6.40 -36.76 -3.82
C VAL A 45 -7.74 -37.35 -4.27
N THR A 46 -8.17 -38.47 -3.64
CA THR A 46 -9.40 -39.18 -4.02
C THR A 46 -10.40 -39.36 -2.89
N ALA A 47 -10.15 -38.74 -1.74
CA ALA A 47 -10.99 -38.83 -0.54
C ALA A 47 -11.03 -37.48 0.18
N ASP A 48 -11.95 -37.34 1.12
CA ASP A 48 -11.99 -36.19 2.03
C ASP A 48 -10.81 -36.21 2.99
N VAL A 49 -10.06 -35.11 3.05
CA VAL A 49 -8.91 -34.94 3.94
C VAL A 49 -9.07 -33.65 4.72
N THR A 50 -8.93 -33.75 6.04
CA THR A 50 -8.83 -32.59 6.91
C THR A 50 -7.37 -32.17 7.03
N VAL A 51 -7.10 -30.89 6.84
CA VAL A 51 -5.77 -30.26 6.95
C VAL A 51 -5.73 -29.48 8.27
N ASP A 52 -4.60 -29.53 8.96
CA ASP A 52 -4.40 -28.72 10.17
C ASP A 52 -4.42 -27.21 9.83
N PRO A 53 -4.88 -26.32 10.74
CA PRO A 53 -4.74 -24.88 10.58
C PRO A 53 -3.28 -24.45 10.34
N ASP A 54 -3.09 -23.30 9.69
CA ASP A 54 -1.78 -22.66 9.50
C ASP A 54 -0.74 -23.59 8.83
N THR A 55 -1.21 -24.41 7.89
CA THR A 55 -0.42 -25.45 7.23
C THR A 55 0.05 -25.01 5.85
N VAL A 56 1.33 -25.30 5.55
CA VAL A 56 1.91 -25.17 4.21
C VAL A 56 2.05 -26.56 3.58
N LEU A 57 1.26 -26.82 2.53
CA LEU A 57 1.35 -28.00 1.69
C LEU A 57 2.25 -27.71 0.48
N ASP A 58 3.55 -27.95 0.66
CA ASP A 58 4.54 -27.77 -0.41
C ASP A 58 4.76 -29.07 -1.20
N PHE A 59 4.35 -29.05 -2.47
CA PHE A 59 4.53 -30.15 -3.43
C PHE A 59 5.80 -30.00 -4.27
N GLY A 60 6.54 -28.89 -4.14
CA GLY A 60 7.65 -28.52 -5.00
C GLY A 60 7.23 -28.47 -6.47
N GLY A 61 8.05 -29.07 -7.36
CA GLY A 61 7.76 -29.15 -8.79
C GLY A 61 6.64 -30.13 -9.21
N ARG A 62 5.88 -30.70 -8.26
CA ARG A 62 4.80 -31.67 -8.56
C ARG A 62 3.46 -30.98 -8.71
N ALA A 63 2.58 -31.56 -9.52
CA ALA A 63 1.18 -31.12 -9.65
C ALA A 63 0.30 -31.69 -8.53
N LEU A 64 -0.79 -31.00 -8.20
CA LEU A 64 -1.85 -31.46 -7.28
C LEU A 64 -3.17 -31.59 -8.05
N ASP A 65 -3.84 -32.74 -7.92
CA ASP A 65 -5.09 -33.06 -8.63
C ASP A 65 -6.12 -33.62 -7.64
N LEU A 66 -7.21 -32.88 -7.42
CA LEU A 66 -8.32 -33.32 -6.58
C LEU A 66 -9.37 -33.98 -7.49
N ARG A 67 -9.61 -35.27 -7.27
CA ARG A 67 -10.57 -36.07 -8.06
C ARG A 67 -12.02 -35.82 -7.66
N PRO A 68 -13.00 -36.17 -8.51
CA PRO A 68 -14.42 -35.96 -8.22
C PRO A 68 -14.82 -36.61 -6.90
N GLY A 69 -15.50 -35.85 -6.04
CA GLY A 69 -15.96 -36.31 -4.72
C GLY A 69 -14.88 -36.33 -3.65
N SER A 70 -13.68 -35.81 -3.91
CA SER A 70 -12.66 -35.55 -2.90
C SER A 70 -12.74 -34.12 -2.36
N SER A 71 -12.29 -33.92 -1.12
CA SER A 71 -12.22 -32.59 -0.53
C SER A 71 -10.97 -32.37 0.32
N LEU A 72 -10.47 -31.14 0.32
CA LEU A 72 -9.51 -30.65 1.31
C LEU A 72 -10.23 -29.66 2.21
N SER A 73 -10.35 -29.96 3.49
CA SER A 73 -11.05 -29.11 4.46
C SER A 73 -10.12 -28.61 5.56
N PHE A 74 -10.21 -27.34 5.92
CA PHE A 74 -9.44 -26.77 7.03
C PHE A 74 -10.33 -25.88 7.92
N ALA A 75 -9.96 -25.76 9.19
CA ALA A 75 -10.60 -24.87 10.16
C ALA A 75 -9.94 -23.47 10.12
N SER A 76 -10.35 -22.53 10.99
CA SER A 76 -9.79 -21.17 11.04
C SER A 76 -8.26 -21.17 11.07
N GLY A 77 -7.65 -20.28 10.27
CA GLY A 77 -6.21 -20.23 10.02
C GLY A 77 -5.93 -20.17 8.51
N THR A 78 -4.64 -20.23 8.15
CA THR A 78 -4.20 -20.14 6.76
C THR A 78 -3.84 -21.52 6.19
N LEU A 79 -4.40 -21.88 5.03
CA LEU A 79 -3.91 -23.00 4.23
C LEU A 79 -3.12 -22.46 3.04
N THR A 80 -1.82 -22.77 2.98
CA THR A 80 -0.98 -22.44 1.83
C THR A 80 -0.68 -23.70 1.01
N ILE A 81 -0.89 -23.65 -0.30
CA ILE A 81 -0.56 -24.73 -1.25
C ILE A 81 0.49 -24.20 -2.22
N ARG A 82 1.66 -24.83 -2.27
CA ARG A 82 2.72 -24.53 -3.25
C ARG A 82 2.91 -25.73 -4.18
N ALA A 83 2.70 -25.56 -5.48
CA ALA A 83 2.76 -26.67 -6.45
C ALA A 83 3.20 -26.22 -7.85
N ARG A 84 3.52 -27.16 -8.74
CA ARG A 84 3.70 -26.84 -10.17
C ARG A 84 2.39 -26.47 -10.86
N SER A 85 1.30 -27.14 -10.51
CA SER A 85 -0.03 -26.83 -11.03
C SER A 85 -1.08 -27.41 -10.10
N VAL A 86 -2.24 -26.77 -10.00
CA VAL A 86 -3.35 -27.26 -9.19
C VAL A 86 -4.57 -27.49 -10.07
N ARG A 87 -5.19 -28.65 -9.94
CA ARG A 87 -6.43 -29.00 -10.64
C ARG A 87 -7.49 -29.47 -9.66
N VAL A 88 -8.64 -28.82 -9.69
CA VAL A 88 -9.84 -29.18 -8.92
C VAL A 88 -10.89 -29.67 -9.91
N GLU A 89 -11.10 -30.99 -9.98
CA GLU A 89 -12.07 -31.60 -10.89
C GLU A 89 -13.53 -31.24 -10.54
N PRO A 90 -14.47 -31.45 -11.47
CA PRO A 90 -15.90 -31.37 -11.16
C PRO A 90 -16.27 -32.23 -9.94
N ALA A 91 -17.04 -31.68 -8.99
CA ALA A 91 -17.40 -32.28 -7.71
C ALA A 91 -16.25 -32.45 -6.69
N ALA A 92 -15.04 -31.97 -6.98
CA ALA A 92 -14.00 -31.82 -5.97
C ALA A 92 -14.11 -30.46 -5.27
N SER A 93 -13.63 -30.38 -4.02
CA SER A 93 -13.70 -29.10 -3.28
C SER A 93 -12.53 -28.80 -2.35
N ILE A 94 -12.16 -27.53 -2.23
CA ILE A 94 -11.36 -27.00 -1.12
C ILE A 94 -12.29 -26.16 -0.25
N LEU A 95 -12.35 -26.49 1.05
CA LEU A 95 -13.35 -25.96 1.98
C LEU A 95 -12.65 -25.35 3.21
N GLY A 96 -12.75 -24.03 3.36
CA GLY A 96 -12.38 -23.33 4.58
C GLY A 96 -13.61 -23.11 5.46
N SER A 97 -13.46 -23.27 6.77
CA SER A 97 -14.53 -22.94 7.72
C SER A 97 -13.97 -22.28 8.97
N ALA A 98 -14.66 -21.27 9.48
CA ALA A 98 -14.23 -20.54 10.67
C ALA A 98 -15.43 -20.21 11.59
N PRO A 99 -15.22 -20.19 12.93
CA PRO A 99 -16.20 -19.65 13.87
C PRO A 99 -16.37 -18.13 13.69
N ILE A 100 -17.41 -17.56 14.29
CA ILE A 100 -17.86 -16.16 14.13
C ILE A 100 -16.81 -15.06 14.41
N SER A 101 -15.67 -15.39 15.05
CA SER A 101 -14.62 -14.43 15.44
C SER A 101 -13.36 -14.52 14.58
N SER A 102 -13.42 -15.20 13.45
CA SER A 102 -12.28 -15.44 12.55
C SER A 102 -12.78 -15.77 11.15
N PHE A 103 -11.90 -15.73 10.16
CA PHE A 103 -12.21 -16.13 8.79
C PHE A 103 -11.11 -17.08 8.25
N PRO A 104 -11.43 -18.00 7.33
CA PRO A 104 -10.43 -18.89 6.75
C PRO A 104 -9.69 -18.21 5.59
N THR A 105 -8.38 -18.43 5.53
CA THR A 105 -7.52 -17.91 4.44
C THR A 105 -6.94 -19.07 3.63
N LEU A 106 -7.09 -19.02 2.32
CA LEU A 106 -6.50 -19.98 1.39
C LEU A 106 -5.56 -19.25 0.43
N SER A 107 -4.30 -19.67 0.40
CA SER A 107 -3.32 -19.20 -0.58
C SER A 107 -2.84 -20.36 -1.44
N ILE A 108 -2.97 -20.25 -2.76
CA ILE A 108 -2.46 -21.24 -3.73
C ILE A 108 -1.47 -20.54 -4.64
N VAL A 109 -0.21 -20.96 -4.58
CA VAL A 109 0.89 -20.42 -5.37
C VAL A 109 1.40 -21.50 -6.32
N THR A 110 1.40 -21.22 -7.63
CA THR A 110 1.86 -22.19 -8.64
C THR A 110 2.79 -21.63 -9.70
N THR A 111 3.76 -22.44 -10.11
CA THR A 111 4.66 -22.12 -11.23
C THR A 111 4.08 -22.44 -12.61
N GLY A 112 2.86 -22.98 -12.67
CA GLY A 112 2.15 -23.38 -13.88
C GLY A 112 0.67 -23.06 -13.75
N ASP A 113 -0.20 -23.86 -14.35
CA ASP A 113 -1.63 -23.55 -14.41
C ASP A 113 -2.38 -23.85 -13.09
N ILE A 114 -3.43 -23.07 -12.83
CA ILE A 114 -4.48 -23.40 -11.85
C ILE A 114 -5.80 -23.63 -12.60
N ARG A 115 -6.47 -24.75 -12.35
CA ARG A 115 -7.74 -25.10 -12.99
C ARG A 115 -8.78 -25.52 -11.96
N VAL A 116 -9.92 -24.82 -11.95
CA VAL A 116 -11.12 -25.19 -11.20
C VAL A 116 -12.20 -25.53 -12.22
N GLU A 117 -12.39 -26.81 -12.50
CA GLU A 117 -13.13 -27.27 -13.67
C GLU A 117 -14.62 -27.49 -13.41
N ALA A 118 -15.40 -27.54 -14.48
CA ALA A 118 -16.82 -27.91 -14.44
C ALA A 118 -17.17 -28.91 -15.56
N SER A 119 -18.18 -29.74 -15.31
CA SER A 119 -18.77 -30.66 -16.29
C SER A 119 -20.29 -30.61 -16.18
N GLY A 120 -20.93 -29.89 -17.11
CA GLY A 120 -22.37 -29.63 -17.05
C GLY A 120 -22.72 -28.78 -15.82
N THR A 121 -23.61 -29.28 -14.95
CA THR A 121 -23.98 -28.59 -13.69
C THR A 121 -23.07 -28.95 -12.51
N THR A 122 -22.19 -29.92 -12.68
CA THR A 122 -21.25 -30.34 -11.64
C THR A 122 -20.00 -29.47 -11.72
N LYS A 123 -19.73 -28.72 -10.65
CA LYS A 123 -18.62 -27.77 -10.58
C LYS A 123 -17.59 -28.21 -9.55
N GLY A 124 -16.32 -28.00 -9.83
CA GLY A 124 -15.28 -27.90 -8.81
C GLY A 124 -15.52 -26.65 -7.98
N LYS A 125 -15.14 -26.68 -6.71
CA LYS A 125 -15.51 -25.62 -5.77
C LYS A 125 -14.38 -25.27 -4.82
N ILE A 126 -14.05 -23.99 -4.70
CA ILE A 126 -13.26 -23.45 -3.60
C ILE A 126 -14.20 -22.56 -2.79
N ASP A 127 -14.33 -22.83 -1.51
CA ASP A 127 -15.29 -22.13 -0.66
C ASP A 127 -14.72 -21.88 0.73
N VAL A 128 -14.50 -20.61 1.02
CA VAL A 128 -14.05 -20.09 2.31
C VAL A 128 -15.12 -19.16 2.90
N SER A 129 -16.38 -19.30 2.47
CA SER A 129 -17.49 -18.49 2.98
C SER A 129 -17.62 -18.65 4.49
N GLY A 130 -17.86 -17.53 5.16
CA GLY A 130 -17.99 -17.46 6.60
C GLY A 130 -19.34 -16.90 7.04
N SER A 131 -19.52 -16.89 8.35
CA SER A 131 -20.79 -16.47 8.95
C SER A 131 -20.83 -14.96 9.14
N ALA A 132 -19.93 -14.40 9.97
CA ALA A 132 -19.81 -12.96 10.21
C ALA A 132 -18.94 -12.22 9.16
N GLN A 133 -18.01 -12.92 8.50
CA GLN A 133 -17.15 -12.36 7.46
C GLN A 133 -16.78 -13.47 6.46
N GLY A 134 -16.72 -13.17 5.17
CA GLY A 134 -16.18 -14.07 4.16
C GLY A 134 -14.68 -14.32 4.36
N GLY A 135 -14.17 -15.47 3.93
CA GLY A 135 -12.74 -15.77 3.94
C GLY A 135 -11.95 -15.08 2.84
N ILE A 136 -10.68 -15.42 2.72
CA ILE A 136 -9.78 -14.89 1.70
C ILE A 136 -9.32 -16.04 0.80
N ILE A 137 -9.40 -15.87 -0.52
CA ILE A 137 -8.85 -16.78 -1.53
C ILE A 137 -7.83 -16.03 -2.37
N THR A 138 -6.55 -16.36 -2.21
CA THR A 138 -5.50 -15.84 -3.09
C THR A 138 -5.00 -16.98 -4.00
N LEU A 139 -5.21 -16.87 -5.31
CA LEU A 139 -4.69 -17.78 -6.31
C LEU A 139 -3.63 -17.04 -7.13
N ALA A 140 -2.37 -17.45 -7.04
CA ALA A 140 -1.27 -16.84 -7.77
C ALA A 140 -0.59 -17.86 -8.70
N ALA A 141 -0.43 -17.51 -9.97
CA ALA A 141 0.06 -18.44 -10.99
C ALA A 141 0.92 -17.75 -12.05
N LEU A 142 2.09 -18.33 -12.35
CA LEU A 142 2.86 -18.00 -13.55
C LEU A 142 2.15 -18.47 -14.83
N GLY A 143 1.43 -19.61 -14.77
CA GLY A 143 0.68 -20.15 -15.89
C GLY A 143 -0.69 -19.50 -16.08
N ALA A 144 -1.51 -20.13 -16.91
CA ALA A 144 -2.88 -19.69 -17.13
C ALA A 144 -3.79 -20.15 -15.98
N MET A 145 -4.81 -19.35 -15.69
CA MET A 145 -5.84 -19.68 -14.70
C MET A 145 -7.17 -19.91 -15.40
N GLN A 146 -7.77 -21.07 -15.16
CA GLN A 146 -9.10 -21.41 -15.67
C GLN A 146 -10.04 -21.72 -14.51
N VAL A 147 -11.08 -20.91 -14.34
CA VAL A 147 -12.10 -21.04 -13.30
C VAL A 147 -13.44 -21.26 -13.99
N ASP A 148 -13.79 -22.51 -14.29
CA ASP A 148 -15.13 -22.90 -14.76
C ASP A 148 -16.07 -23.24 -13.57
N GLY A 149 -15.49 -23.55 -12.42
CA GLY A 149 -16.18 -23.94 -11.20
C GLY A 149 -16.75 -22.77 -10.39
N ASN A 150 -16.69 -22.85 -9.06
CA ASN A 150 -17.12 -21.75 -8.18
C ASN A 150 -15.98 -21.38 -7.21
N LEU A 151 -15.74 -20.08 -7.06
CA LEU A 151 -14.93 -19.50 -5.99
C LEU A 151 -15.85 -18.68 -5.09
N LEU A 152 -15.95 -19.05 -3.82
CA LEU A 152 -16.90 -18.46 -2.88
C LEU A 152 -16.19 -17.97 -1.62
N ALA A 153 -16.39 -16.71 -1.29
CA ALA A 153 -15.91 -16.10 -0.05
C ALA A 153 -17.01 -15.18 0.52
N LYS A 154 -18.18 -15.77 0.79
CA LYS A 154 -19.38 -15.00 1.17
C LYS A 154 -19.45 -14.71 2.66
N GLY A 155 -20.01 -13.56 3.03
CA GLY A 155 -20.62 -13.36 4.34
C GLY A 155 -22.08 -13.86 4.32
N THR A 156 -22.55 -14.48 5.40
CA THR A 156 -23.88 -15.14 5.38
C THR A 156 -24.84 -14.73 6.49
N GLN A 157 -24.37 -14.07 7.55
CA GLN A 157 -25.23 -13.44 8.55
C GLN A 157 -25.69 -12.05 8.11
N THR A 158 -26.72 -11.52 8.76
CA THR A 158 -27.38 -10.26 8.38
C THR A 158 -26.48 -9.04 8.43
N THR A 159 -25.46 -9.03 9.29
CA THR A 159 -24.48 -7.93 9.44
C THR A 159 -23.09 -8.38 8.98
N ALA A 160 -23.04 -9.28 7.99
CA ALA A 160 -21.79 -9.89 7.58
C ALA A 160 -21.14 -9.10 6.46
N TYR A 161 -19.81 -9.10 6.48
CA TYR A 161 -18.96 -8.53 5.43
C TYR A 161 -18.62 -9.59 4.39
N GLY A 162 -18.48 -9.18 3.14
CA GLY A 162 -17.91 -9.99 2.07
C GLY A 162 -16.47 -10.41 2.38
N GLY A 163 -16.02 -11.44 1.68
CA GLY A 163 -14.62 -11.88 1.71
C GLY A 163 -13.84 -11.33 0.51
N GLU A 164 -12.64 -11.86 0.30
CA GLU A 164 -11.70 -11.39 -0.72
C GLU A 164 -11.30 -12.55 -1.64
N ILE A 165 -11.23 -12.30 -2.94
CA ILE A 165 -10.77 -13.28 -3.94
C ILE A 165 -9.82 -12.62 -4.92
N ASP A 166 -8.54 -13.02 -4.86
CA ASP A 166 -7.48 -12.48 -5.71
C ASP A 166 -6.98 -13.54 -6.68
N LEU A 167 -6.94 -13.19 -7.97
CA LEU A 167 -6.38 -14.01 -9.04
C LEU A 167 -5.15 -13.31 -9.62
N LEU A 168 -3.97 -13.59 -9.07
CA LEU A 168 -2.77 -12.77 -9.25
C LEU A 168 -1.68 -13.43 -10.12
N GLY A 169 -0.72 -12.61 -10.56
CA GLY A 169 0.56 -13.04 -11.12
C GLY A 169 1.57 -13.43 -10.04
N LEU A 170 2.81 -13.72 -10.44
CA LEU A 170 3.94 -13.95 -9.54
C LEU A 170 5.16 -13.13 -9.96
N CYS A 171 5.94 -12.69 -8.97
CA CYS A 171 7.23 -12.02 -9.20
C CYS A 171 8.29 -13.00 -9.72
N VAL A 172 9.05 -12.57 -10.73
CA VAL A 172 10.15 -13.32 -11.36
C VAL A 172 11.37 -12.43 -11.61
N GLY A 173 12.56 -12.89 -11.24
CA GLY A 173 13.82 -12.21 -11.49
C GLY A 173 14.25 -11.19 -10.43
N GLY A 174 13.72 -11.25 -9.20
CA GLY A 174 14.00 -10.31 -8.10
C GLY A 174 14.04 -10.95 -6.70
N PRO A 175 14.21 -10.15 -5.63
CA PRO A 175 14.24 -10.64 -4.25
C PRO A 175 12.90 -11.24 -3.78
N SER A 176 11.78 -10.84 -4.41
CA SER A 176 10.43 -11.33 -4.13
C SER A 176 10.01 -12.54 -4.97
N ASP A 177 10.97 -13.29 -5.55
CA ASP A 177 10.69 -14.39 -6.48
C ASP A 177 9.70 -15.43 -5.93
N GLY A 178 8.62 -15.66 -6.67
CA GLY A 178 7.57 -16.61 -6.32
C GLY A 178 6.51 -16.09 -5.34
N SER A 179 6.57 -14.81 -4.95
CA SER A 179 5.49 -14.12 -4.24
C SER A 179 4.40 -13.65 -5.22
N PRO A 180 3.11 -13.62 -4.80
CA PRO A 180 2.06 -12.94 -5.53
C PRO A 180 2.42 -11.47 -5.74
N CYS A 181 2.15 -10.94 -6.93
CA CYS A 181 2.17 -9.50 -7.20
C CYS A 181 0.71 -9.04 -7.32
N ALA A 182 0.30 -8.18 -6.39
CA ALA A 182 -0.89 -7.33 -6.51
C ALA A 182 -0.47 -5.96 -7.09
N GLU A 183 -1.44 -5.09 -7.38
CA GLU A 183 -1.30 -3.81 -8.10
C GLU A 183 -0.08 -2.92 -7.74
N ASP A 184 0.28 -2.04 -8.68
CA ASP A 184 1.36 -1.03 -8.62
C ASP A 184 2.68 -1.58 -8.09
N VAL A 185 3.40 -2.36 -8.90
CA VAL A 185 4.57 -3.11 -8.45
C VAL A 185 5.88 -2.30 -8.54
N PRO A 186 6.30 -1.68 -7.42
CA PRO A 186 7.63 -1.87 -6.83
C PRO A 186 7.74 -3.18 -6.02
N ASP A 187 6.67 -3.96 -5.86
CA ASP A 187 6.64 -5.15 -4.98
C ASP A 187 7.51 -6.34 -5.43
N CYS A 188 7.92 -6.39 -6.69
CA CYS A 188 8.83 -7.44 -7.18
C CYS A 188 10.31 -7.12 -6.91
N GLY A 189 10.63 -5.99 -6.28
CA GLY A 189 11.98 -5.65 -5.81
C GLY A 189 12.21 -4.14 -5.69
N ASP A 190 13.30 -3.73 -5.05
CA ASP A 190 13.65 -2.31 -4.97
C ASP A 190 14.16 -1.73 -6.31
N SER A 191 14.42 -0.41 -6.31
CA SER A 191 14.97 0.36 -7.45
C SER A 191 16.22 -0.22 -8.14
N VAL A 192 16.91 -1.17 -7.51
CA VAL A 192 18.19 -1.73 -7.99
C VAL A 192 18.05 -3.20 -8.42
N SER A 193 16.97 -3.88 -8.00
CA SER A 193 16.78 -5.33 -8.08
C SER A 193 15.37 -5.74 -8.52
N HIS A 194 14.65 -4.89 -9.25
CA HIS A 194 13.26 -5.15 -9.66
C HIS A 194 13.12 -6.48 -10.41
N GLY A 195 12.34 -7.40 -9.83
CA GLY A 195 11.72 -8.50 -10.57
C GLY A 195 10.54 -8.01 -11.42
N ILE A 196 10.01 -8.88 -12.26
CA ILE A 196 8.89 -8.61 -13.16
C ILE A 196 7.67 -9.39 -12.67
N CYS A 197 6.52 -8.74 -12.56
CA CYS A 197 5.25 -9.42 -12.34
C CYS A 197 4.85 -10.17 -13.62
N SER A 198 4.72 -11.50 -13.53
CA SER A 198 4.44 -12.36 -14.67
C SER A 198 3.28 -13.31 -14.38
N GLY A 199 2.45 -13.54 -15.39
CA GLY A 199 1.30 -14.44 -15.32
C GLY A 199 0.62 -14.58 -16.68
N GLY A 200 0.03 -15.74 -16.93
CA GLY A 200 -0.74 -16.00 -18.15
C GLY A 200 -2.19 -15.54 -18.08
N ASP A 201 -2.98 -15.95 -19.08
CA ASP A 201 -4.40 -15.60 -19.19
C ASP A 201 -5.24 -15.98 -17.96
N ARG A 202 -6.33 -15.24 -17.74
CA ARG A 202 -7.33 -15.50 -16.70
C ARG A 202 -8.68 -15.75 -17.36
N LEU A 203 -9.10 -17.01 -17.40
CA LEU A 203 -10.38 -17.44 -17.96
C LEU A 203 -11.35 -17.80 -16.83
N ILE A 204 -12.35 -16.96 -16.59
CA ILE A 204 -13.39 -17.16 -15.60
C ILE A 204 -14.68 -17.47 -16.35
N GLN A 205 -15.12 -18.72 -16.34
CA GLN A 205 -16.44 -19.14 -16.88
C GLN A 205 -17.41 -19.57 -15.76
N GLY A 206 -16.84 -19.74 -14.57
CA GLY A 206 -17.50 -20.11 -13.35
C GLY A 206 -18.25 -18.96 -12.69
N PHE A 207 -18.48 -19.11 -11.39
CA PHE A 207 -19.04 -18.03 -10.57
C PHE A 207 -18.04 -17.64 -9.48
N ILE A 208 -17.70 -16.36 -9.43
CA ILE A 208 -16.98 -15.76 -8.31
C ILE A 208 -18.00 -14.97 -7.49
N ASN A 209 -18.08 -15.26 -6.19
CA ASN A 209 -19.07 -14.64 -5.33
C ASN A 209 -18.50 -14.34 -3.95
N VAL A 210 -18.44 -13.05 -3.65
CA VAL A 210 -18.00 -12.48 -2.38
C VAL A 210 -19.10 -11.65 -1.71
N THR A 211 -20.36 -11.83 -2.14
CA THR A 211 -21.48 -11.05 -1.61
C THR A 211 -21.67 -11.26 -0.12
N ALA A 212 -22.15 -10.25 0.58
CA ALA A 212 -22.71 -10.41 1.91
C ALA A 212 -23.95 -9.52 2.13
N PRO A 213 -24.72 -9.79 3.19
CA PRO A 213 -25.96 -9.03 3.46
C PRO A 213 -25.75 -7.60 3.97
N ASP A 214 -24.53 -7.19 4.32
CA ASP A 214 -24.23 -5.85 4.86
C ASP A 214 -23.28 -5.07 3.95
N VAL A 215 -22.01 -5.48 3.87
CA VAL A 215 -21.02 -4.94 2.92
C VAL A 215 -20.61 -6.01 1.93
N GLY A 216 -20.49 -5.66 0.64
CA GLY A 216 -19.89 -6.53 -0.38
C GLY A 216 -18.43 -6.91 -0.06
N GLY A 217 -17.83 -7.74 -0.92
CA GLY A 217 -16.44 -8.18 -0.75
C GLY A 217 -15.51 -7.56 -1.78
N ASP A 218 -14.32 -8.10 -1.93
CA ASP A 218 -13.36 -7.59 -2.92
C ASP A 218 -12.95 -8.71 -3.88
N VAL A 219 -12.83 -8.39 -5.17
CA VAL A 219 -12.35 -9.31 -6.20
C VAL A 219 -11.33 -8.58 -7.06
N SER A 220 -10.06 -8.97 -7.00
CA SER A 220 -9.03 -8.49 -7.92
C SER A 220 -8.58 -9.62 -8.85
N VAL A 221 -8.49 -9.32 -10.14
CA VAL A 221 -8.03 -10.26 -11.17
C VAL A 221 -6.97 -9.57 -11.99
N ILE A 222 -5.72 -10.00 -11.80
CA ILE A 222 -4.57 -9.41 -12.47
C ILE A 222 -3.95 -10.45 -13.42
N ALA A 223 -3.83 -10.06 -14.70
CA ALA A 223 -3.21 -10.82 -15.77
C ALA A 223 -2.04 -10.00 -16.38
N PRO A 224 -0.87 -9.94 -15.72
CA PRO A 224 0.17 -8.94 -16.03
C PRO A 224 0.66 -8.93 -17.49
N GLN A 225 0.65 -10.11 -18.12
CA GLN A 225 1.07 -10.29 -19.52
C GLN A 225 -0.02 -10.98 -20.37
N GLY A 226 -1.17 -11.25 -19.78
CA GLY A 226 -2.22 -12.09 -20.36
C GLY A 226 -3.53 -11.33 -20.57
N SER A 227 -4.48 -12.00 -21.19
CA SER A 227 -5.84 -11.49 -21.36
C SER A 227 -6.76 -11.98 -20.24
N ILE A 228 -7.75 -11.18 -19.89
CA ILE A 228 -8.83 -11.56 -18.97
C ILE A 228 -10.08 -11.88 -19.78
N THR A 229 -10.73 -13.00 -19.47
CA THR A 229 -12.07 -13.32 -19.97
C THR A 229 -12.98 -13.67 -18.80
N ALA A 230 -13.90 -12.77 -18.45
CA ALA A 230 -14.92 -12.99 -17.42
C ALA A 230 -16.28 -13.30 -18.06
N GLY A 231 -16.68 -14.57 -18.02
CA GLY A 231 -17.83 -15.14 -18.69
C GLY A 231 -18.77 -15.91 -17.77
N GLY A 232 -19.67 -16.67 -18.38
CA GLY A 232 -20.56 -17.59 -17.68
C GLY A 232 -21.44 -16.94 -16.62
N SER A 233 -21.29 -17.35 -15.36
CA SER A 233 -22.10 -16.82 -14.24
C SER A 233 -21.61 -15.47 -13.71
N GLY A 234 -20.43 -15.02 -14.14
CA GLY A 234 -19.89 -13.70 -13.82
C GLY A 234 -19.29 -13.58 -12.41
N ILE A 235 -19.13 -12.34 -11.97
CA ILE A 235 -18.54 -11.94 -10.70
C ILE A 235 -19.58 -11.14 -9.92
N ASN A 236 -19.74 -11.44 -8.64
CA ASN A 236 -20.71 -10.76 -7.79
C ASN A 236 -20.11 -10.39 -6.44
N SER A 237 -19.99 -9.07 -6.25
CA SER A 237 -19.55 -8.39 -5.04
C SER A 237 -20.63 -7.46 -4.46
N SER A 238 -21.91 -7.69 -4.77
CA SER A 238 -23.00 -6.92 -4.20
C SER A 238 -23.10 -7.06 -2.67
N GLY A 239 -23.53 -5.98 -2.03
CA GLY A 239 -23.72 -5.89 -0.59
C GLY A 239 -25.14 -5.51 -0.18
N GLY A 240 -25.26 -5.05 1.06
CA GLY A 240 -26.50 -4.66 1.73
C GLY A 240 -26.55 -3.18 2.06
N GLU A 241 -26.95 -2.86 3.30
CA GLU A 241 -27.16 -1.48 3.78
C GLU A 241 -25.87 -0.68 3.93
N ASP A 242 -24.75 -1.32 4.27
CA ASP A 242 -23.45 -0.66 4.38
C ASP A 242 -22.69 -0.61 3.03
N GLY A 243 -23.25 -1.21 1.97
CA GLY A 243 -22.92 -0.95 0.58
C GLY A 243 -22.26 -2.10 -0.20
N GLY A 244 -22.06 -1.89 -1.50
CA GLY A 244 -21.41 -2.82 -2.41
C GLY A 244 -19.90 -2.95 -2.18
N GLY A 245 -19.31 -4.00 -2.74
CA GLY A 245 -17.88 -4.26 -2.71
C GLY A 245 -17.20 -3.95 -4.04
N THR A 246 -15.91 -4.27 -4.17
CA THR A 246 -15.10 -3.91 -5.35
C THR A 246 -14.92 -5.07 -6.33
N ILE A 247 -14.79 -4.74 -7.61
CA ILE A 247 -14.32 -5.66 -8.66
C ILE A 247 -13.26 -4.91 -9.48
N ASP A 248 -12.04 -5.41 -9.45
CA ASP A 248 -10.90 -4.89 -10.19
C ASP A 248 -10.36 -5.96 -11.15
N LEU A 249 -10.22 -5.59 -12.43
CA LEU A 249 -9.74 -6.45 -13.51
C LEU A 249 -8.63 -5.74 -14.30
N GLU A 250 -7.38 -6.17 -14.13
CA GLU A 250 -6.22 -5.59 -14.82
C GLU A 250 -5.59 -6.60 -15.82
N ALA A 251 -5.65 -6.28 -17.11
CA ALA A 251 -5.12 -7.12 -18.19
C ALA A 251 -3.94 -6.45 -18.92
N GLY A 252 -2.80 -7.14 -18.94
CA GLY A 252 -1.68 -6.79 -19.81
C GLY A 252 -1.99 -6.97 -21.31
N GLY A 253 -3.03 -7.76 -21.63
CA GLY A 253 -3.58 -7.98 -22.97
C GLY A 253 -4.99 -7.41 -23.15
N ASP A 254 -5.92 -8.21 -23.68
CA ASP A 254 -7.33 -7.82 -23.89
C ASP A 254 -8.20 -8.20 -22.69
N ALA A 255 -9.30 -7.48 -22.46
CA ALA A 255 -10.33 -7.85 -21.48
C ALA A 255 -11.68 -8.13 -22.16
N THR A 256 -12.24 -9.33 -21.96
CA THR A 256 -13.56 -9.72 -22.50
C THR A 256 -14.52 -10.08 -21.37
N ILE A 257 -15.52 -9.24 -21.15
CA ILE A 257 -16.57 -9.44 -20.15
C ILE A 257 -17.82 -9.94 -20.86
N SER A 258 -18.11 -11.24 -20.78
CA SER A 258 -19.30 -11.87 -21.36
C SER A 258 -20.32 -12.35 -20.30
N GLY A 259 -19.90 -12.42 -19.03
CA GLY A 259 -20.75 -12.69 -17.87
C GLY A 259 -21.04 -11.40 -17.10
N PRO A 260 -22.03 -11.39 -16.18
CA PRO A 260 -22.38 -10.18 -15.45
C PRO A 260 -21.35 -9.82 -14.37
N LEU A 261 -21.08 -8.53 -14.18
CA LEU A 261 -20.33 -8.00 -13.03
C LEU A 261 -21.31 -7.23 -12.14
N ASN A 262 -21.33 -7.50 -10.83
CA ASN A 262 -22.31 -6.89 -9.93
C ASN A 262 -21.65 -6.37 -8.66
N VAL A 263 -21.84 -5.08 -8.38
CA VAL A 263 -21.39 -4.38 -7.15
C VAL A 263 -22.52 -3.58 -6.51
N ASN A 264 -23.77 -3.97 -6.78
CA ASN A 264 -24.96 -3.27 -6.26
C ASN A 264 -24.94 -3.10 -4.74
N GLY A 265 -25.45 -1.95 -4.29
CA GLY A 265 -25.86 -1.68 -2.92
C GLY A 265 -27.23 -2.25 -2.63
N GLY A 266 -27.45 -2.73 -1.42
CA GLY A 266 -28.68 -3.42 -1.03
C GLY A 266 -29.44 -2.71 0.09
N GLY A 267 -30.45 -3.40 0.60
CA GLY A 267 -31.20 -2.92 1.77
C GLY A 267 -32.00 -1.63 1.51
N LEU A 268 -32.14 -0.82 2.56
CA LEU A 268 -33.01 0.35 2.57
C LEU A 268 -32.35 1.62 2.02
N SER A 269 -31.03 1.69 1.97
CA SER A 269 -30.26 2.88 1.57
C SER A 269 -28.81 2.59 1.13
N GLY A 270 -28.43 1.32 0.89
CA GLY A 270 -27.04 0.97 0.69
C GLY A 270 -26.45 1.49 -0.62
N ASP A 271 -25.25 2.05 -0.53
CA ASP A 271 -24.46 2.53 -1.66
C ASP A 271 -23.94 1.36 -2.50
N ALA A 272 -23.77 1.52 -3.81
CA ALA A 272 -23.08 0.53 -4.61
C ALA A 272 -21.55 0.64 -4.43
N GLY A 273 -20.83 -0.39 -4.86
CA GLY A 273 -19.37 -0.44 -4.81
C GLY A 273 -18.74 0.11 -6.08
N SER A 274 -17.58 -0.43 -6.49
CA SER A 274 -16.85 0.03 -7.68
C SER A 274 -16.46 -1.10 -8.62
N VAL A 275 -16.36 -0.78 -9.91
CA VAL A 275 -15.84 -1.69 -10.94
C VAL A 275 -14.75 -0.99 -11.72
N THR A 276 -13.55 -1.55 -11.72
CA THR A 276 -12.43 -1.09 -12.54
C THR A 276 -12.05 -2.18 -13.53
N ILE A 277 -11.94 -1.81 -14.81
CA ILE A 277 -11.51 -2.71 -15.88
C ILE A 277 -10.45 -1.99 -16.70
N THR A 278 -9.20 -2.40 -16.54
CA THR A 278 -8.08 -1.84 -17.29
C THR A 278 -7.48 -2.91 -18.18
N ALA A 279 -7.33 -2.61 -19.47
CA ALA A 279 -6.64 -3.47 -20.40
C ALA A 279 -5.70 -2.67 -21.31
N ASN A 280 -4.47 -3.13 -21.46
CA ASN A 280 -3.54 -2.53 -22.43
C ASN A 280 -4.07 -2.66 -23.86
N GLY A 281 -4.76 -3.76 -24.15
CA GLY A 281 -5.40 -4.08 -25.43
C GLY A 281 -6.84 -3.58 -25.53
N ALA A 282 -7.69 -4.35 -26.21
CA ALA A 282 -9.10 -4.04 -26.41
C ALA A 282 -9.97 -4.50 -25.21
N VAL A 283 -11.05 -3.77 -24.94
CA VAL A 283 -12.04 -4.14 -23.94
C VAL A 283 -13.40 -4.40 -24.61
N SER A 284 -14.00 -5.56 -24.34
CA SER A 284 -15.32 -5.94 -24.84
C SER A 284 -16.28 -6.26 -23.70
N VAL A 285 -17.27 -5.40 -23.48
CA VAL A 285 -18.35 -5.57 -22.51
C VAL A 285 -19.59 -6.13 -23.20
N GLY A 286 -19.75 -7.45 -23.16
CA GLY A 286 -20.91 -8.22 -23.63
C GLY A 286 -21.76 -8.85 -22.52
N GLY A 287 -21.33 -8.78 -21.26
CA GLY A 287 -22.12 -9.06 -20.06
C GLY A 287 -22.51 -7.76 -19.35
N ALA A 288 -23.60 -7.78 -18.58
CA ALA A 288 -24.07 -6.57 -17.89
C ALA A 288 -23.15 -6.19 -16.72
N VAL A 289 -22.86 -4.89 -16.57
CA VAL A 289 -22.14 -4.34 -15.41
C VAL A 289 -23.15 -3.55 -14.58
N SER A 290 -23.34 -3.92 -13.31
CA SER A 290 -24.40 -3.41 -12.46
C SER A 290 -23.88 -2.98 -11.10
N GLY A 291 -23.97 -1.69 -10.82
CA GLY A 291 -23.66 -1.06 -9.55
C GLY A 291 -24.76 -0.09 -9.16
N ASN A 292 -25.99 -0.59 -9.04
CA ASN A 292 -27.13 0.21 -8.64
C ASN A 292 -27.23 0.26 -7.11
N ALA A 293 -27.67 1.39 -6.57
CA ALA A 293 -27.85 1.54 -5.13
C ALA A 293 -29.19 0.95 -4.63
N GLY A 294 -29.21 0.63 -3.33
CA GLY A 294 -30.42 0.33 -2.58
C GLY A 294 -31.20 1.60 -2.24
N GLY A 295 -32.50 1.48 -1.97
CA GLY A 295 -33.30 2.64 -1.61
C GLY A 295 -34.69 2.31 -1.11
N SER A 296 -35.20 3.17 -0.23
CA SER A 296 -36.53 3.04 0.36
C SER A 296 -37.14 4.41 0.69
N THR A 297 -38.48 4.45 0.76
CA THR A 297 -39.20 5.64 1.23
C THR A 297 -38.92 5.99 2.70
N THR A 298 -38.29 5.10 3.47
CA THR A 298 -38.09 5.27 4.91
C THR A 298 -36.73 5.84 5.26
N GLU A 299 -35.68 5.44 4.54
CA GLU A 299 -34.29 5.79 4.84
C GLU A 299 -33.61 6.60 3.75
N GLY A 300 -34.27 6.75 2.59
CA GLY A 300 -33.72 7.44 1.44
C GLY A 300 -33.12 6.48 0.42
N GLY A 301 -32.50 7.03 -0.61
CA GLY A 301 -31.74 6.31 -1.62
C GLY A 301 -30.23 6.38 -1.38
N GLY A 302 -29.54 5.27 -1.64
CA GLY A 302 -28.08 5.20 -1.69
C GLY A 302 -27.51 5.75 -3.01
N THR A 303 -26.19 5.72 -3.07
CA THR A 303 -25.38 6.21 -4.19
C THR A 303 -25.06 5.09 -5.18
N GLY A 304 -25.16 5.38 -6.49
CA GLY A 304 -24.74 4.44 -7.54
C GLY A 304 -23.21 4.21 -7.53
N ALA A 305 -22.75 3.25 -8.32
CA ALA A 305 -21.35 2.81 -8.33
C ALA A 305 -20.45 3.70 -9.18
N ASP A 306 -19.16 3.68 -8.85
CA ASP A 306 -18.09 4.18 -9.70
C ASP A 306 -17.63 3.06 -10.64
N ILE A 307 -17.79 3.26 -11.94
CA ILE A 307 -17.47 2.26 -12.97
C ILE A 307 -16.46 2.85 -13.96
N GLU A 308 -15.22 2.37 -13.90
CA GLU A 308 -14.14 2.76 -14.80
C GLU A 308 -13.79 1.63 -15.76
N ILE A 309 -13.79 1.93 -17.06
CA ILE A 309 -13.42 0.97 -18.11
C ILE A 309 -12.43 1.61 -19.09
N THR A 310 -11.19 1.15 -19.04
CA THR A 310 -10.08 1.71 -19.81
C THR A 310 -9.47 0.67 -20.75
N ALA A 311 -9.54 0.95 -22.06
CA ALA A 311 -8.81 0.25 -23.12
C ALA A 311 -7.65 1.13 -23.60
N VAL A 312 -6.44 0.95 -23.05
CA VAL A 312 -5.32 1.91 -23.17
C VAL A 312 -4.93 2.14 -24.63
N THR A 313 -4.63 1.08 -25.38
CA THR A 313 -4.27 1.19 -26.81
C THR A 313 -5.32 0.63 -27.76
N GLY A 314 -6.33 -0.07 -27.22
CA GLY A 314 -7.34 -0.79 -27.98
C GLY A 314 -8.63 -0.02 -28.22
N SER A 315 -9.63 -0.75 -28.71
CA SER A 315 -11.01 -0.27 -28.84
C SER A 315 -11.85 -0.76 -27.67
N LEU A 316 -12.83 0.05 -27.24
CA LEU A 316 -13.83 -0.32 -26.25
C LEU A 316 -15.17 -0.59 -26.95
N SER A 317 -15.72 -1.80 -26.79
CA SER A 317 -17.06 -2.13 -27.28
C SER A 317 -18.02 -2.46 -26.13
N VAL A 318 -19.09 -1.69 -26.00
CA VAL A 318 -20.16 -1.90 -25.02
C VAL A 318 -21.41 -2.41 -25.74
N THR A 319 -21.67 -3.70 -25.58
CA THR A 319 -22.77 -4.45 -26.23
C THR A 319 -23.78 -5.03 -25.25
N ALA A 320 -23.51 -4.89 -23.94
CA ALA A 320 -24.45 -5.13 -22.85
C ALA A 320 -24.59 -3.89 -21.96
N ALA A 321 -25.63 -3.87 -21.12
CA ALA A 321 -25.96 -2.70 -20.33
C ALA A 321 -24.96 -2.44 -19.20
N ILE A 322 -24.67 -1.16 -18.95
CA ILE A 322 -23.92 -0.67 -17.78
C ILE A 322 -24.88 0.21 -16.97
N SER A 323 -24.92 0.01 -15.65
CA SER A 323 -25.89 0.67 -14.77
C SER A 323 -25.24 1.04 -13.44
N ALA A 324 -25.26 2.33 -13.12
CA ALA A 324 -24.83 2.95 -11.86
C ALA A 324 -25.96 3.82 -11.29
N ASP A 325 -27.20 3.32 -11.34
CA ASP A 325 -28.37 4.08 -10.94
C ASP A 325 -28.41 4.33 -9.43
N SER A 326 -29.02 5.46 -9.06
CA SER A 326 -29.23 5.80 -7.66
C SER A 326 -30.33 4.97 -6.99
N GLY A 327 -30.34 5.03 -5.67
CA GLY A 327 -31.43 4.53 -4.84
C GLY A 327 -32.65 5.45 -4.88
N PHE A 328 -33.84 4.86 -4.81
CA PHE A 328 -35.09 5.62 -4.64
C PHE A 328 -35.32 6.02 -3.18
N PRO A 329 -35.88 7.22 -2.88
CA PRO A 329 -36.39 8.26 -3.79
C PRO A 329 -35.44 9.44 -4.08
N ASP A 330 -34.36 9.58 -3.32
CA ASP A 330 -33.51 10.77 -3.21
C ASP A 330 -32.01 10.46 -3.27
N GLY A 331 -31.64 9.25 -3.74
CA GLY A 331 -30.24 8.86 -3.92
C GLY A 331 -29.57 9.57 -5.11
N SER A 332 -28.24 9.56 -5.11
CA SER A 332 -27.40 10.09 -6.20
C SER A 332 -26.92 8.97 -7.10
N ALA A 333 -26.94 9.12 -8.42
CA ALA A 333 -26.39 8.09 -9.29
C ALA A 333 -24.86 8.17 -9.31
N GLY A 334 -24.19 7.08 -9.70
CA GLY A 334 -22.73 7.00 -9.71
C GLY A 334 -22.10 7.47 -11.01
N GLU A 335 -20.80 7.32 -11.11
CA GLU A 335 -19.98 7.74 -12.26
C GLU A 335 -19.66 6.55 -13.18
N ILE A 336 -19.63 6.81 -14.49
CA ILE A 336 -19.25 5.83 -15.50
C ILE A 336 -18.24 6.42 -16.48
N ASP A 337 -16.99 6.04 -16.32
CA ASP A 337 -15.88 6.47 -17.17
C ASP A 337 -15.50 5.39 -18.18
N LEU A 338 -15.47 5.79 -19.44
CA LEU A 338 -15.19 4.89 -20.56
C LEU A 338 -14.09 5.48 -21.43
N SER A 339 -12.89 4.91 -21.34
CA SER A 339 -11.72 5.37 -22.10
C SER A 339 -11.28 4.36 -23.14
N ALA A 340 -11.10 4.80 -24.39
CA ALA A 340 -10.57 3.98 -25.47
C ALA A 340 -9.44 4.68 -26.22
N GLY A 341 -8.28 4.04 -26.34
CA GLY A 341 -7.15 4.54 -27.13
C GLY A 341 -7.47 4.69 -28.62
N THR A 342 -8.49 3.98 -29.13
CA THR A 342 -8.95 4.09 -30.52
C THR A 342 -10.45 4.36 -30.64
N ASP A 343 -11.27 3.34 -30.92
CA ASP A 343 -12.70 3.50 -31.12
C ASP A 343 -13.49 3.07 -29.88
N LEU A 344 -14.48 3.88 -29.49
CA LEU A 344 -15.50 3.52 -28.49
C LEU A 344 -16.84 3.29 -29.21
N LEU A 345 -17.32 2.04 -29.16
CA LEU A 345 -18.58 1.61 -29.74
C LEU A 345 -19.58 1.20 -28.65
N GLN A 346 -20.49 2.10 -28.29
CA GLN A 346 -21.55 1.85 -27.31
C GLN A 346 -22.89 1.61 -27.98
N THR A 347 -23.37 0.36 -27.95
CA THR A 347 -24.59 -0.11 -28.64
C THR A 347 -25.70 -0.57 -27.69
N ALA A 348 -25.37 -0.78 -26.42
CA ALA A 348 -26.30 -1.17 -25.36
C ALA A 348 -26.39 -0.06 -24.31
N PRO A 349 -27.55 0.11 -23.63
CA PRO A 349 -27.81 1.28 -22.81
C PRO A 349 -26.85 1.43 -21.63
N ILE A 350 -26.47 2.67 -21.35
CA ILE A 350 -25.76 3.08 -20.13
C ILE A 350 -26.74 3.90 -19.29
N SER A 351 -26.78 3.66 -17.97
CA SER A 351 -27.66 4.36 -17.05
C SER A 351 -26.89 4.77 -15.80
N ALA A 352 -26.82 6.07 -15.55
CA ALA A 352 -26.42 6.69 -14.29
C ALA A 352 -27.57 7.62 -13.86
N ALA A 353 -28.77 7.06 -13.79
CA ALA A 353 -29.98 7.86 -13.59
C ALA A 353 -30.32 7.99 -12.10
N GLY A 354 -30.71 9.19 -11.70
CA GLY A 354 -31.32 9.48 -10.42
C GLY A 354 -32.73 8.88 -10.36
N ARG A 355 -32.92 7.82 -9.57
CA ARG A 355 -34.20 7.11 -9.48
C ARG A 355 -35.10 7.73 -8.40
N GLY A 356 -35.89 8.73 -8.77
CA GLY A 356 -36.93 9.25 -7.88
C GLY A 356 -37.23 10.71 -8.12
N THR A 357 -38.11 11.28 -7.28
CA THR A 357 -38.51 12.67 -7.46
C THR A 357 -37.46 13.66 -6.99
N ASP A 358 -36.61 13.27 -6.03
CA ASP A 358 -35.58 14.15 -5.46
C ASP A 358 -34.16 13.61 -5.68
N ALA A 359 -34.05 12.55 -6.48
CA ALA A 359 -32.79 11.93 -6.84
C ALA A 359 -31.96 12.81 -7.78
N THR A 360 -30.65 12.61 -7.74
CA THR A 360 -29.68 13.30 -8.62
C THR A 360 -29.14 12.32 -9.65
N GLY A 361 -29.08 12.72 -10.92
CA GLY A 361 -28.39 11.96 -11.97
C GLY A 361 -26.87 12.01 -11.80
N GLY A 362 -26.17 11.01 -12.32
CA GLY A 362 -24.71 10.88 -12.22
C GLY A 362 -24.03 11.15 -13.56
N ASP A 363 -22.72 10.97 -13.60
CA ASP A 363 -21.90 11.40 -14.74
C ASP A 363 -21.48 10.22 -15.62
N VAL A 364 -21.36 10.48 -16.92
CA VAL A 364 -20.87 9.52 -17.89
C VAL A 364 -19.83 10.18 -18.79
N THR A 365 -18.60 9.68 -18.77
CA THR A 365 -17.47 10.27 -19.49
C THR A 365 -16.94 9.33 -20.57
N PRO A 366 -17.47 9.38 -21.82
CA PRO A 366 -16.97 8.53 -22.89
C PRO A 366 -15.91 9.23 -23.75
N ASP A 367 -14.69 8.71 -23.71
CA ASP A 367 -13.53 9.19 -24.45
C ASP A 367 -13.00 8.18 -25.47
N ALA A 368 -12.75 8.65 -26.69
CA ALA A 368 -12.22 7.84 -27.78
C ALA A 368 -11.08 8.54 -28.51
N GLY A 369 -9.92 7.88 -28.63
CA GLY A 369 -8.79 8.39 -29.41
C GLY A 369 -9.10 8.62 -30.89
N ARG A 370 -10.17 8.01 -31.43
CA ARG A 370 -10.59 8.15 -32.83
C ARG A 370 -12.10 8.29 -33.02
N ASN A 371 -12.87 7.20 -32.99
CA ASN A 371 -14.31 7.24 -33.26
C ASN A 371 -15.12 6.93 -32.01
N LEU A 372 -16.05 7.81 -31.66
CA LEU A 372 -17.03 7.65 -30.60
C LEU A 372 -18.41 7.39 -31.20
N THR A 373 -19.02 6.26 -30.90
CA THR A 373 -20.41 5.96 -31.27
C THR A 373 -21.23 5.75 -30.01
N LEU A 374 -22.21 6.62 -29.78
CA LEU A 374 -23.11 6.57 -28.63
C LEU A 374 -24.54 6.24 -29.07
N THR A 375 -25.15 5.32 -28.35
CA THR A 375 -26.58 4.99 -28.44
C THR A 375 -27.35 5.57 -27.26
N ALA A 376 -27.89 4.73 -26.38
CA ALA A 376 -28.73 5.19 -25.27
C ALA A 376 -27.88 5.44 -24.02
N ILE A 377 -27.94 6.65 -23.47
CA ILE A 377 -27.35 7.02 -22.19
C ILE A 377 -28.40 7.78 -21.39
N ASP A 378 -28.60 7.41 -20.13
CA ASP A 378 -29.54 8.04 -19.22
C ASP A 378 -28.81 8.55 -17.97
N VAL A 379 -28.64 9.86 -17.87
CA VAL A 379 -28.12 10.60 -16.70
C VAL A 379 -29.20 11.48 -16.08
N SER A 380 -30.48 11.18 -16.37
CA SER A 380 -31.60 11.98 -15.88
C SER A 380 -31.72 11.92 -14.36
N GLY A 381 -32.30 12.97 -13.78
CA GLY A 381 -32.57 13.05 -12.34
C GLY A 381 -33.90 13.70 -12.03
N GLY A 382 -34.23 13.77 -10.74
CA GLY A 382 -35.43 14.42 -10.24
C GLY A 382 -35.22 15.92 -10.00
N THR A 383 -35.71 16.40 -8.87
CA THR A 383 -35.47 17.77 -8.38
C THR A 383 -34.04 17.98 -7.87
N GLY A 384 -33.29 16.91 -7.62
CA GLY A 384 -31.87 16.94 -7.26
C GLY A 384 -30.96 17.39 -8.42
N GLY A 385 -31.48 17.37 -9.65
CA GLY A 385 -30.73 17.70 -10.86
C GLY A 385 -30.38 16.45 -11.66
N ALA A 386 -30.18 16.61 -12.96
CA ALA A 386 -29.56 15.56 -13.77
C ALA A 386 -28.04 15.68 -13.71
N GLY A 387 -27.35 14.60 -14.05
CA GLY A 387 -25.91 14.60 -14.19
C GLY A 387 -25.47 15.01 -15.59
N SER A 388 -24.24 14.65 -15.93
CA SER A 388 -23.55 15.17 -17.10
C SER A 388 -23.09 14.08 -18.05
N ILE A 389 -22.91 14.45 -19.31
CA ILE A 389 -22.20 13.61 -20.29
C ILE A 389 -21.08 14.45 -20.91
N PHE A 390 -19.84 14.09 -20.58
CA PHE A 390 -18.64 14.74 -21.09
C PHE A 390 -17.86 13.77 -21.98
N GLY A 391 -17.81 14.01 -23.27
CA GLY A 391 -17.14 13.06 -24.17
C GLY A 391 -16.27 13.71 -25.21
N SER A 392 -15.22 13.00 -25.60
CA SER A 392 -14.30 13.43 -26.65
C SER A 392 -14.06 12.34 -27.69
N ALA A 393 -13.79 12.76 -28.93
CA ALA A 393 -13.40 11.86 -30.01
C ALA A 393 -12.33 12.50 -30.92
N GLY A 394 -11.24 11.79 -31.19
CA GLY A 394 -10.18 12.30 -32.07
C GLY A 394 -10.62 12.61 -33.51
N ALA A 395 -11.64 11.92 -34.03
CA ALA A 395 -12.11 12.06 -35.41
C ALA A 395 -13.64 12.21 -35.54
N GLN A 396 -14.43 11.22 -35.11
CA GLN A 396 -15.88 11.25 -35.30
C GLN A 396 -16.62 10.93 -34.02
N ALA A 397 -17.57 11.78 -33.63
CA ALA A 397 -18.60 11.47 -32.65
C ALA A 397 -19.96 11.31 -33.35
N LEU A 398 -20.57 10.13 -33.20
CA LEU A 398 -21.83 9.74 -33.81
C LEU A 398 -22.86 9.45 -32.72
N LEU A 399 -23.82 10.35 -32.55
CA LEU A 399 -24.86 10.27 -31.51
C LEU A 399 -26.14 9.66 -32.12
N GLN A 400 -26.30 8.34 -31.97
CA GLN A 400 -27.35 7.54 -32.64
C GLN A 400 -28.56 7.18 -31.78
N GLY A 401 -28.42 7.13 -30.46
CA GLY A 401 -29.51 6.79 -29.56
C GLY A 401 -30.05 8.01 -28.81
N GLN A 402 -30.83 7.76 -27.77
CA GLN A 402 -31.34 8.83 -26.92
C GLN A 402 -30.35 9.09 -25.80
N LEU A 403 -29.84 10.32 -25.73
CA LEU A 403 -29.00 10.82 -24.64
C LEU A 403 -29.88 11.70 -23.76
N ASN A 404 -30.17 11.22 -22.55
CA ASN A 404 -31.16 11.79 -21.65
C ASN A 404 -30.49 12.35 -20.39
N GLY A 405 -30.43 13.67 -20.27
CA GLY A 405 -30.07 14.42 -19.06
C GLY A 405 -31.23 15.27 -18.55
N ASP A 406 -32.46 14.77 -18.70
CA ASP A 406 -33.65 15.47 -18.21
C ASP A 406 -33.59 15.62 -16.68
N GLY A 407 -33.90 16.80 -16.16
CA GLY A 407 -33.54 17.26 -14.82
C GLY A 407 -32.59 18.46 -14.82
N GLY A 408 -32.17 18.91 -16.01
CA GLY A 408 -31.33 20.10 -16.20
C GLY A 408 -29.84 19.81 -16.38
N GLY A 409 -29.49 18.66 -16.95
CA GLY A 409 -28.11 18.18 -17.04
C GLY A 409 -27.26 18.94 -18.06
N GLU A 410 -25.96 18.63 -18.06
CA GLU A 410 -24.99 19.21 -19.00
C GLU A 410 -24.48 18.14 -19.98
N PHE A 411 -24.50 18.48 -21.26
CA PHE A 411 -23.98 17.64 -22.32
C PHE A 411 -22.89 18.39 -23.06
N GLN A 412 -21.66 17.89 -23.04
CA GLN A 412 -20.57 18.47 -23.83
C GLN A 412 -19.83 17.38 -24.61
N ILE A 413 -19.79 17.53 -25.94
CA ILE A 413 -19.03 16.65 -26.83
C ILE A 413 -18.07 17.45 -27.70
N THR A 414 -16.82 16.99 -27.75
CA THR A 414 -15.78 17.55 -28.61
C THR A 414 -15.27 16.52 -29.61
N ALA A 415 -15.25 16.84 -30.92
CA ALA A 415 -14.66 15.96 -31.94
C ALA A 415 -14.26 16.69 -33.22
N GLU A 416 -13.53 16.07 -34.15
CA GLU A 416 -13.34 16.67 -35.48
C GLU A 416 -14.68 16.77 -36.23
N THR A 417 -15.50 15.72 -36.17
CA THR A 417 -16.84 15.69 -36.75
C THR A 417 -17.89 15.19 -35.74
N ILE A 418 -18.97 15.95 -35.55
CA ILE A 418 -20.11 15.54 -34.72
C ILE A 418 -21.34 15.36 -35.61
N THR A 419 -21.98 14.20 -35.50
CA THR A 419 -23.25 13.89 -36.18
C THR A 419 -24.32 13.44 -35.19
N VAL A 420 -25.41 14.18 -35.09
CA VAL A 420 -26.58 13.84 -34.27
C VAL A 420 -27.66 13.23 -35.16
N THR A 421 -28.05 11.98 -34.91
CA THR A 421 -29.08 11.29 -35.70
C THR A 421 -30.36 11.01 -34.95
N ASN A 422 -30.40 11.23 -33.63
CA ASN A 422 -31.54 10.92 -32.78
C ASN A 422 -31.76 12.02 -31.74
N ARG A 423 -32.11 11.69 -30.49
CA ARG A 423 -32.51 12.67 -29.48
C ARG A 423 -31.39 12.92 -28.46
N VAL A 424 -31.07 14.18 -28.23
CA VAL A 424 -30.25 14.65 -27.11
C VAL A 424 -31.14 15.61 -26.32
N HIS A 425 -31.36 15.34 -25.05
CA HIS A 425 -32.28 16.13 -24.23
C HIS A 425 -31.71 16.36 -22.84
N ALA A 426 -31.77 17.63 -22.41
CA ALA A 426 -31.40 18.12 -21.10
C ALA A 426 -32.54 19.02 -20.57
N ASP A 427 -33.78 18.52 -20.71
CA ASP A 427 -35.00 19.26 -20.40
C ASP A 427 -35.25 19.25 -18.89
N VAL A 428 -35.78 20.34 -18.31
CA VAL A 428 -36.21 20.33 -16.91
C VAL A 428 -37.67 19.84 -16.78
N TYR A 429 -38.00 19.14 -15.69
CA TYR A 429 -39.36 18.63 -15.42
C TYR A 429 -40.36 19.70 -14.92
N ALA A 430 -39.89 20.89 -14.49
CA ALA A 430 -40.70 21.96 -13.89
C ALA A 430 -40.10 23.37 -14.16
N ASP A 431 -40.45 24.40 -13.37
CA ASP A 431 -39.97 25.80 -13.54
C ASP A 431 -38.47 26.02 -13.20
N GLY A 432 -37.65 24.96 -13.28
CA GLY A 432 -36.24 24.97 -12.89
C GLY A 432 -35.31 25.60 -13.93
N LEU A 433 -34.03 25.65 -13.58
CA LEU A 433 -32.96 26.03 -14.51
C LEU A 433 -32.87 24.95 -15.60
N GLY A 434 -32.83 25.37 -16.87
CA GLY A 434 -32.69 24.44 -17.99
C GLY A 434 -31.22 24.02 -18.14
N GLY A 435 -31.00 22.81 -18.66
CA GLY A 435 -29.67 22.27 -18.92
C GLY A 435 -28.98 22.85 -20.15
N ALA A 436 -27.83 22.30 -20.50
CA ALA A 436 -27.03 22.76 -21.64
C ALA A 436 -26.65 21.60 -22.57
N VAL A 437 -26.74 21.84 -23.88
CA VAL A 437 -26.17 20.95 -24.90
C VAL A 437 -25.11 21.72 -25.67
N ILE A 438 -23.85 21.32 -25.52
CA ILE A 438 -22.67 21.98 -26.06
C ILE A 438 -21.95 21.02 -27.02
N LEU A 439 -21.97 21.33 -28.32
CA LEU A 439 -21.25 20.55 -29.33
C LEU A 439 -20.13 21.39 -29.94
N ARG A 440 -18.88 20.91 -29.83
CA ARG A 440 -17.69 21.61 -30.36
C ARG A 440 -16.97 20.74 -31.38
N ALA A 441 -16.93 21.18 -32.63
CA ALA A 441 -16.24 20.40 -33.67
C ALA A 441 -15.74 21.22 -34.84
N CYS A 442 -14.93 20.63 -35.72
CA CYS A 442 -14.70 21.22 -37.03
C CYS A 442 -15.99 21.16 -37.88
N GLN A 443 -16.68 20.02 -37.91
CA GLN A 443 -17.95 19.87 -38.60
C GLN A 443 -19.05 19.42 -37.65
N VAL A 444 -20.19 20.11 -37.65
CA VAL A 444 -21.38 19.75 -36.86
C VAL A 444 -22.56 19.50 -37.79
N THR A 445 -23.20 18.33 -37.67
CA THR A 445 -24.40 17.97 -38.43
C THR A 445 -25.50 17.45 -37.52
N VAL A 446 -26.65 18.12 -37.52
CA VAL A 446 -27.89 17.63 -36.88
C VAL A 446 -28.82 17.12 -37.97
N ASN A 447 -29.03 15.81 -38.08
CA ASN A 447 -29.79 15.21 -39.16
C ASN A 447 -31.30 15.54 -39.10
N ALA A 448 -31.97 15.43 -40.24
CA ALA A 448 -33.42 15.55 -40.29
C ALA A 448 -34.08 14.47 -39.41
N GLY A 449 -35.01 14.89 -38.55
CA GLY A 449 -35.66 14.02 -37.57
C GLY A 449 -34.92 13.89 -36.23
N ALA A 450 -33.66 14.32 -36.13
CA ALA A 450 -32.96 14.45 -34.85
C ALA A 450 -33.56 15.59 -34.03
N VAL A 451 -33.50 15.47 -32.70
CA VAL A 451 -34.04 16.46 -31.76
C VAL A 451 -32.98 16.78 -30.72
N VAL A 452 -32.64 18.05 -30.59
CA VAL A 452 -31.82 18.56 -29.48
C VAL A 452 -32.69 19.49 -28.64
N SER A 453 -32.79 19.19 -27.35
CA SER A 453 -33.72 19.88 -26.45
C SER A 453 -33.03 20.23 -25.14
N SER A 454 -33.17 21.47 -24.70
CA SER A 454 -32.77 21.96 -23.37
C SER A 454 -33.82 22.93 -22.86
N LEU A 455 -35.03 22.43 -22.63
CA LEU A 455 -36.14 23.21 -22.10
C LEU A 455 -35.87 23.63 -20.66
N GLY A 456 -36.15 24.89 -20.34
CA GLY A 456 -36.01 25.49 -19.00
C GLY A 456 -35.66 26.98 -19.10
N LEU A 457 -35.66 27.72 -17.98
CA LEU A 457 -35.48 29.18 -18.00
C LEU A 457 -34.10 29.64 -18.51
N THR A 458 -33.07 28.82 -18.28
CA THR A 458 -31.67 29.06 -18.66
C THR A 458 -31.18 28.12 -19.76
N GLY A 459 -32.05 27.27 -20.30
CA GLY A 459 -31.62 26.16 -21.15
C GLY A 459 -31.00 26.64 -22.47
N GLU A 460 -29.82 26.13 -22.78
CA GLU A 460 -29.03 26.52 -23.95
C GLU A 460 -28.69 25.32 -24.83
N ASN A 461 -28.82 25.51 -26.15
CA ASN A 461 -28.15 24.66 -27.12
C ASN A 461 -27.05 25.49 -27.80
N LEU A 462 -25.78 25.20 -27.49
CA LEU A 462 -24.60 25.84 -28.04
C LEU A 462 -23.91 24.91 -29.04
N PHE A 463 -23.84 25.33 -30.30
CA PHE A 463 -23.08 24.62 -31.32
C PHE A 463 -21.95 25.52 -31.81
N GLN A 464 -20.72 24.99 -31.76
CA GLN A 464 -19.52 25.69 -32.20
C GLN A 464 -18.86 24.90 -33.32
N ALA A 465 -18.76 25.49 -34.51
CA ALA A 465 -18.16 24.84 -35.67
C ALA A 465 -16.98 25.61 -36.27
N SER A 466 -15.87 24.89 -36.38
CA SER A 466 -14.66 25.22 -37.15
C SER A 466 -14.93 25.58 -38.61
N GLY A 467 -15.84 24.79 -39.18
CA GLY A 467 -16.09 24.61 -40.59
C GLY A 467 -17.58 24.42 -40.85
N PRO A 468 -18.00 23.45 -41.67
CA PRO A 468 -19.41 23.33 -42.04
C PRO A 468 -20.31 22.99 -40.83
N MET A 469 -21.37 23.78 -40.64
CA MET A 469 -22.45 23.49 -39.70
C MET A 469 -23.76 23.30 -40.46
N THR A 470 -24.42 22.16 -40.30
CA THR A 470 -25.72 21.85 -40.93
C THR A 470 -26.75 21.45 -39.89
N ILE A 471 -27.87 22.19 -39.83
CA ILE A 471 -28.99 21.92 -38.93
C ILE A 471 -30.22 21.51 -39.74
N GLY A 472 -30.53 20.22 -39.76
CA GLY A 472 -31.70 19.65 -40.41
C GLY A 472 -32.81 19.18 -39.47
N GLY A 473 -32.51 19.04 -38.17
CA GLY A 473 -33.43 18.55 -37.14
C GLY A 473 -34.22 19.65 -36.40
N THR A 474 -34.64 19.31 -35.19
CA THR A 474 -35.35 20.21 -34.27
C THR A 474 -34.41 20.68 -33.16
N LEU A 475 -34.31 21.99 -32.93
CA LEU A 475 -33.65 22.58 -31.76
C LEU A 475 -34.69 23.30 -30.90
N THR A 476 -34.80 22.92 -29.62
CA THR A 476 -35.75 23.53 -28.68
C THR A 476 -35.04 23.91 -27.38
N SER A 477 -35.10 25.16 -26.96
CA SER A 477 -34.48 25.64 -25.71
C SER A 477 -34.98 27.04 -25.33
N ALA A 478 -34.41 27.67 -24.31
CA ALA A 478 -34.55 29.11 -24.09
C ALA A 478 -33.61 29.93 -25.00
N LEU A 479 -32.42 29.41 -25.30
CA LEU A 479 -31.45 30.00 -26.21
C LEU A 479 -30.82 28.95 -27.13
N ASN A 480 -30.93 29.17 -28.45
CA ASN A 480 -30.18 28.41 -29.44
C ASN A 480 -29.06 29.30 -29.96
N ARG A 481 -27.79 28.96 -29.72
CA ARG A 481 -26.63 29.74 -30.15
C ARG A 481 -25.78 28.91 -31.13
N LEU A 482 -25.56 29.46 -32.33
CA LEU A 482 -24.77 28.85 -33.39
C LEU A 482 -23.55 29.73 -33.68
N GLU A 483 -22.38 29.25 -33.30
CA GLU A 483 -21.12 29.97 -33.48
C GLU A 483 -20.29 29.35 -34.61
N TYR A 484 -19.72 30.21 -35.45
CA TYR A 484 -18.90 29.80 -36.60
C TYR A 484 -17.62 30.64 -36.69
N LEU A 485 -16.57 30.05 -37.27
CA LEU A 485 -15.25 30.68 -37.40
C LEU A 485 -15.12 31.44 -38.74
N ASP A 486 -15.37 30.75 -39.85
CA ASP A 486 -15.22 31.28 -41.22
C ASP A 486 -16.51 31.97 -41.73
N PRO A 487 -16.49 33.29 -42.01
CA PRO A 487 -17.63 34.02 -42.61
C PRO A 487 -18.08 33.51 -43.97
N ALA A 488 -17.22 32.79 -44.70
CA ALA A 488 -17.59 32.15 -45.97
C ALA A 488 -18.40 30.86 -45.79
N ARG A 489 -18.46 30.32 -44.56
CA ARG A 489 -19.12 29.04 -44.22
C ARG A 489 -20.18 29.25 -43.14
N LEU A 490 -21.19 30.06 -43.45
CA LEU A 490 -22.32 30.27 -42.54
C LEU A 490 -23.08 28.97 -42.22
N PRO A 491 -23.62 28.81 -41.00
CA PRO A 491 -24.50 27.69 -40.65
C PRO A 491 -25.65 27.51 -41.64
N GLN A 492 -25.84 26.28 -42.14
CA GLN A 492 -26.87 25.92 -43.10
C GLN A 492 -28.07 25.31 -42.38
N ILE A 493 -29.20 26.01 -42.38
CA ILE A 493 -30.46 25.51 -41.81
C ILE A 493 -31.29 24.89 -42.94
N ALA A 494 -31.56 23.59 -42.85
CA ALA A 494 -32.26 22.86 -43.90
C ALA A 494 -33.76 23.21 -43.95
N PHE A 495 -34.36 23.08 -45.13
CA PHE A 495 -35.81 23.26 -45.31
C PHE A 495 -36.58 22.18 -44.53
N GLY A 496 -37.34 22.60 -43.51
CA GLY A 496 -38.09 21.70 -42.62
C GLY A 496 -37.50 21.56 -41.21
N ALA A 497 -36.31 22.12 -40.94
CA ALA A 497 -35.78 22.24 -39.58
C ALA A 497 -36.68 23.13 -38.71
N ALA A 498 -36.86 22.76 -37.44
CA ALA A 498 -37.71 23.48 -36.49
C ALA A 498 -36.87 24.03 -35.34
N LEU A 499 -36.74 25.35 -35.23
CA LEU A 499 -35.82 26.01 -34.29
C LEU A 499 -36.62 26.97 -33.40
N THR A 500 -36.77 26.64 -32.12
CA THR A 500 -37.58 27.43 -31.17
C THR A 500 -36.79 27.71 -29.89
N PRO A 501 -36.47 28.99 -29.58
CA PRO A 501 -36.60 30.17 -30.43
C PRO A 501 -35.64 30.13 -31.63
N PRO A 502 -35.79 31.03 -32.63
CA PRO A 502 -34.83 31.16 -33.72
C PRO A 502 -33.39 31.32 -33.21
N PRO A 503 -32.37 30.74 -33.89
CA PRO A 503 -31.01 30.75 -33.37
C PRO A 503 -30.35 32.13 -33.46
N VAL A 504 -29.54 32.45 -32.45
CA VAL A 504 -28.56 33.53 -32.51
C VAL A 504 -27.33 33.00 -33.26
N ILE A 505 -27.08 33.55 -34.44
CA ILE A 505 -25.94 33.17 -35.28
C ILE A 505 -24.85 34.23 -35.11
N ALA A 506 -23.69 33.84 -34.59
CA ALA A 506 -22.58 34.74 -34.29
C ALA A 506 -21.24 34.20 -34.80
N GLN A 507 -20.36 35.10 -35.27
CA GLN A 507 -18.99 34.72 -35.57
C GLN A 507 -18.19 34.67 -34.26
N ASN A 508 -17.46 33.59 -34.03
CA ASN A 508 -16.52 33.46 -32.91
C ASN A 508 -15.11 33.24 -33.47
N VAL A 509 -14.27 34.28 -33.38
CA VAL A 509 -12.90 34.28 -33.90
C VAL A 509 -11.90 33.49 -33.04
N ASN A 510 -12.32 33.07 -31.84
CA ASN A 510 -11.50 32.30 -30.91
C ASN A 510 -11.66 30.78 -31.12
N LEU A 511 -12.50 30.35 -32.07
CA LEU A 511 -12.60 28.94 -32.41
C LEU A 511 -11.32 28.47 -33.15
N PRO A 512 -10.76 27.30 -32.81
CA PRO A 512 -9.57 26.78 -33.48
C PRO A 512 -9.86 26.44 -34.95
N PRO A 513 -8.95 26.64 -35.92
CA PRO A 513 -9.21 26.34 -37.34
C PRO A 513 -9.49 24.86 -37.63
N CYS A 514 -10.28 24.57 -38.67
CA CYS A 514 -10.44 23.21 -39.19
C CYS A 514 -9.16 22.73 -39.90
N GLY A 515 -8.66 21.55 -39.53
CA GLY A 515 -7.52 20.94 -40.21
C GLY A 515 -6.17 21.57 -39.86
N THR A 516 -6.08 22.35 -38.78
CA THR A 516 -4.98 22.05 -37.87
C THR A 516 -5.31 20.65 -37.35
N PRO A 517 -4.49 19.62 -37.64
CA PRO A 517 -4.49 18.48 -36.74
C PRO A 517 -4.44 19.04 -35.31
N PRO A 518 -5.08 18.43 -34.30
CA PRO A 518 -4.51 18.60 -32.98
C PRO A 518 -3.02 18.32 -33.15
N ALA A 519 -2.17 19.28 -32.77
CA ALA A 519 -0.72 19.15 -32.75
C ALA A 519 -0.36 17.68 -32.55
N GLN A 520 0.10 17.03 -33.63
CA GLN A 520 0.31 15.59 -33.60
C GLN A 520 1.65 15.36 -32.98
N CYS A 521 1.64 15.25 -31.65
CA CYS A 521 2.86 14.97 -30.96
C CYS A 521 3.51 13.69 -31.48
N GLY A 522 4.84 13.71 -31.54
CA GLY A 522 5.65 12.58 -31.94
C GLY A 522 5.73 12.32 -33.45
N ASN A 523 5.48 13.31 -34.29
CA ASN A 523 5.62 13.18 -35.75
C ASN A 523 6.99 13.67 -36.28
N GLY A 524 7.79 14.29 -35.42
CA GLY A 524 9.13 14.81 -35.66
C GLY A 524 9.14 16.23 -36.22
N VAL A 525 8.03 16.96 -36.15
CA VAL A 525 7.87 18.32 -36.68
C VAL A 525 7.11 19.18 -35.68
N VAL A 526 7.79 20.17 -35.11
CA VAL A 526 7.17 21.16 -34.20
C VAL A 526 6.14 22.03 -34.94
N GLU A 527 4.85 21.84 -34.65
CA GLU A 527 3.70 22.56 -35.21
C GLU A 527 3.21 23.73 -34.30
N ASP A 528 2.32 24.60 -34.81
CA ASP A 528 1.75 25.72 -34.02
C ASP A 528 0.87 25.18 -32.87
N GLY A 529 1.38 25.25 -31.63
CA GLY A 529 0.75 24.69 -30.43
C GLY A 529 1.67 23.72 -29.66
N GLU A 530 2.73 23.24 -30.31
CA GLU A 530 3.77 22.38 -29.73
C GLU A 530 4.96 23.22 -29.25
N GLU A 531 5.54 22.84 -28.11
CA GLU A 531 6.80 23.41 -27.62
C GLU A 531 8.02 22.58 -28.05
N CYS A 532 7.79 21.30 -28.38
CA CYS A 532 8.75 20.34 -28.92
C CYS A 532 8.02 19.28 -29.76
N ASP A 533 8.76 18.48 -30.53
CA ASP A 533 8.31 17.21 -31.15
C ASP A 533 9.58 16.44 -31.55
N ASP A 534 9.83 15.31 -30.91
CA ASP A 534 11.02 14.47 -31.10
C ASP A 534 10.76 13.19 -31.92
N GLY A 535 9.59 13.07 -32.53
CA GLY A 535 9.27 11.99 -33.46
C GLY A 535 8.74 10.72 -32.81
N ASN A 536 8.30 10.77 -31.55
CA ASN A 536 7.49 9.72 -30.93
C ASN A 536 6.64 10.25 -29.74
N ASN A 537 5.81 9.40 -29.13
CA ASN A 537 4.96 9.74 -27.97
C ASN A 537 5.43 9.03 -26.68
N HIS A 538 6.71 8.68 -26.58
CA HIS A 538 7.26 8.17 -25.35
C HIS A 538 7.54 9.35 -24.44
N SER A 539 6.99 9.35 -23.24
CA SER A 539 7.45 10.29 -22.22
C SER A 539 8.92 10.04 -21.89
N CYS A 540 9.62 11.08 -21.47
CA CYS A 540 10.96 11.06 -20.87
C CYS A 540 12.14 10.89 -21.82
N ASP A 541 11.96 11.28 -23.07
CA ASP A 541 13.02 11.40 -24.06
C ASP A 541 13.23 12.84 -24.54
N GLY A 542 12.52 13.81 -23.95
CA GLY A 542 12.71 15.25 -24.15
C GLY A 542 11.51 15.96 -24.75
N CYS A 543 10.44 15.24 -25.08
CA CYS A 543 9.16 15.82 -25.46
C CYS A 543 7.98 14.97 -24.96
N SER A 544 7.05 15.59 -24.24
CA SER A 544 5.95 14.85 -23.66
C SER A 544 4.95 14.40 -24.72
N PRO A 545 4.08 13.41 -24.46
CA PRO A 545 3.05 12.98 -25.41
C PRO A 545 2.02 14.06 -25.77
N SER A 546 2.01 15.19 -25.04
CA SER A 546 1.21 16.39 -25.31
C SER A 546 2.03 17.53 -25.95
N CYS A 547 3.27 17.26 -26.32
CA CYS A 547 4.21 18.17 -26.98
C CYS A 547 4.61 19.39 -26.17
N LYS A 548 4.87 19.15 -24.89
CA LYS A 548 5.52 20.07 -23.96
C LYS A 548 6.96 19.65 -23.74
N VAL A 549 7.84 20.64 -23.60
CA VAL A 549 9.25 20.39 -23.30
C VAL A 549 9.31 19.82 -21.88
N GLU A 550 9.66 18.54 -21.76
CA GLU A 550 9.82 17.85 -20.49
C GLU A 550 11.06 18.41 -19.76
N THR A 551 10.84 19.33 -18.82
CA THR A 551 11.91 19.92 -18.03
C THR A 551 11.43 20.43 -16.68
N CYS A 552 12.15 20.04 -15.65
CA CYS A 552 11.94 20.58 -14.32
C CYS A 552 11.92 22.12 -14.26
N GLY A 553 10.85 22.66 -13.69
CA GLY A 553 10.55 24.08 -13.55
C GLY A 553 9.60 24.63 -14.61
N ASN A 554 8.91 23.78 -15.37
CA ASN A 554 7.92 24.18 -16.38
C ASN A 554 6.47 24.24 -15.83
N ALA A 555 6.27 23.84 -14.57
CA ALA A 555 4.99 23.75 -13.86
C ALA A 555 4.08 22.58 -14.27
N ASP A 556 4.62 21.59 -14.98
CA ASP A 556 3.96 20.33 -15.31
C ASP A 556 4.79 19.18 -14.68
N ILE A 557 4.15 18.23 -13.99
CA ILE A 557 4.86 17.09 -13.36
C ILE A 557 5.04 15.99 -14.39
N GLU A 558 6.28 15.76 -14.83
CA GLU A 558 6.58 14.84 -15.93
C GLU A 558 7.77 13.91 -15.58
N CYS A 559 7.78 12.66 -16.03
CA CYS A 559 8.92 11.74 -15.86
C CYS A 559 9.30 11.38 -14.41
N ASP A 560 10.59 11.49 -14.06
CA ASP A 560 11.13 11.22 -12.72
C ASP A 560 10.86 12.39 -11.75
N GLU A 561 10.07 13.38 -12.18
CA GLU A 561 9.65 14.50 -11.35
C GLU A 561 8.53 14.05 -10.40
N GLN A 562 8.68 14.42 -9.15
CA GLN A 562 7.72 14.14 -8.09
C GLN A 562 6.84 15.38 -7.80
N CYS A 563 7.23 16.54 -8.33
CA CYS A 563 6.57 17.84 -8.18
C CYS A 563 7.16 18.81 -9.22
N ASP A 564 6.40 19.85 -9.60
CA ASP A 564 6.92 20.96 -10.40
C ASP A 564 6.10 22.23 -10.09
N ASP A 565 6.63 23.08 -9.21
CA ASP A 565 6.07 24.40 -8.87
C ASP A 565 6.53 25.51 -9.85
N GLY A 566 6.99 25.12 -11.03
CA GLY A 566 7.54 25.98 -12.06
C GLY A 566 8.78 26.72 -11.58
N ALA A 567 8.79 28.03 -11.81
CA ALA A 567 9.88 28.91 -11.38
C ALA A 567 10.09 28.97 -9.85
N ARG A 568 9.26 28.31 -9.04
CA ARG A 568 9.37 28.27 -7.57
C ARG A 568 10.19 27.10 -7.04
N ASN A 569 10.54 26.11 -7.86
CA ASN A 569 11.28 24.93 -7.42
C ASN A 569 12.54 25.30 -6.60
N GLY A 570 12.66 24.75 -5.39
CA GLY A 570 13.73 25.02 -4.44
C GLY A 570 13.51 26.24 -3.55
N THR A 571 12.28 26.78 -3.45
CA THR A 571 11.96 27.81 -2.47
C THR A 571 11.70 27.20 -1.09
N PRO A 572 12.20 27.80 0.02
CA PRO A 572 12.02 27.20 1.33
C PRO A 572 10.53 27.06 1.73
N GLY A 573 10.03 25.82 1.84
CA GLY A 573 8.70 25.49 2.34
C GLY A 573 7.62 25.28 1.26
N ASP A 574 7.98 25.18 -0.01
CA ASP A 574 7.06 24.87 -1.12
C ASP A 574 6.77 23.37 -1.27
N GLY A 575 7.70 22.51 -0.84
CA GLY A 575 7.55 21.05 -0.93
C GLY A 575 8.17 20.47 -2.19
N CYS A 576 8.72 21.30 -3.10
CA CYS A 576 9.36 20.86 -4.32
C CYS A 576 10.79 21.41 -4.47
N ASP A 577 11.80 20.55 -4.51
CA ASP A 577 13.16 21.04 -4.72
C ASP A 577 13.46 21.44 -6.17
N ALA A 578 14.62 22.09 -6.35
CA ALA A 578 15.13 22.53 -7.64
C ALA A 578 15.45 21.39 -8.62
N SER A 579 15.31 20.12 -8.22
CA SER A 579 15.42 18.94 -9.07
C SER A 579 14.06 18.25 -9.25
N CYS A 580 12.97 18.96 -8.95
CA CYS A 580 11.60 18.48 -9.08
C CYS A 580 11.35 17.20 -8.27
N ARG A 581 12.02 17.09 -7.12
CA ARG A 581 11.75 16.04 -6.14
C ARG A 581 10.96 16.63 -4.99
N LEU A 582 9.99 15.86 -4.50
CA LEU A 582 9.23 16.23 -3.32
C LEU A 582 10.20 16.31 -2.15
N VAL A 583 10.27 17.47 -1.50
CA VAL A 583 11.06 17.67 -0.30
C VAL A 583 10.14 18.01 0.84
N GLY A 584 9.84 16.99 1.64
CA GLY A 584 8.96 17.09 2.80
C GLY A 584 7.65 16.33 2.60
N THR A 585 7.14 15.80 3.70
CA THR A 585 6.04 14.85 3.86
C THR A 585 4.77 15.16 3.05
N VAL A 586 4.21 14.11 2.41
CA VAL A 586 2.82 14.03 1.95
C VAL A 586 1.91 14.55 3.06
N ARG A 587 1.14 15.63 2.80
CA ARG A 587 0.40 16.32 3.85
C ARG A 587 -1.10 16.49 3.63
N TYR A 588 -1.60 16.58 2.40
CA TYR A 588 -3.01 16.93 2.15
C TYR A 588 -3.65 16.03 1.09
N VAL A 589 -4.78 15.42 1.46
CA VAL A 589 -5.55 14.43 0.70
C VAL A 589 -6.88 15.07 0.28
N PRO A 590 -7.04 15.43 -1.00
CA PRO A 590 -8.31 15.97 -1.52
C PRO A 590 -9.37 14.87 -1.64
N ALA A 591 -10.64 15.27 -1.73
CA ALA A 591 -11.75 14.33 -1.89
C ALA A 591 -11.78 13.69 -3.29
N SER A 592 -11.39 14.47 -4.32
CA SER A 592 -11.29 14.08 -5.73
C SER A 592 -10.28 14.97 -6.45
N HIS A 593 -9.94 14.63 -7.70
CA HIS A 593 -8.89 15.27 -8.49
C HIS A 593 -9.39 16.20 -9.61
N ILE A 594 -10.71 16.31 -9.82
CA ILE A 594 -11.28 16.94 -11.03
C ILE A 594 -12.40 17.96 -10.79
N GLU A 595 -12.90 18.14 -9.56
CA GLU A 595 -14.02 19.05 -9.28
C GLU A 595 -13.65 20.40 -8.63
N SER A 596 -14.46 21.43 -8.92
CA SER A 596 -14.33 22.78 -8.32
C SER A 596 -14.84 22.87 -6.87
N SER A 597 -15.52 21.83 -6.37
CA SER A 597 -16.05 21.73 -5.00
C SER A 597 -15.23 20.86 -4.07
N ASP A 598 -14.48 19.90 -4.60
CA ASP A 598 -13.87 18.83 -3.78
C ASP A 598 -12.60 19.23 -3.03
N CYS A 599 -12.07 20.43 -3.28
CA CYS A 599 -11.06 21.08 -2.44
C CYS A 599 -11.64 21.88 -1.25
N PHE A 600 -12.97 21.85 -1.02
CA PHE A 600 -13.57 22.64 0.08
C PHE A 600 -13.03 22.21 1.46
N LEU A 601 -12.57 20.97 1.59
CA LEU A 601 -12.08 20.29 2.78
C LEU A 601 -11.10 19.19 2.34
N GLU A 602 -9.89 19.22 2.87
CA GLU A 602 -8.87 18.20 2.64
C GLU A 602 -8.43 17.59 3.97
N TRP A 603 -8.24 16.27 4.00
CA TRP A 603 -7.64 15.63 5.16
C TRP A 603 -6.15 15.90 5.15
N ALA A 604 -5.62 16.32 6.29
CA ALA A 604 -4.20 16.47 6.49
C ALA A 604 -3.64 15.21 7.18
N ILE A 605 -2.59 14.59 6.65
CA ILE A 605 -1.95 13.43 7.28
C ILE A 605 -0.44 13.57 7.22
N GLU A 606 0.29 13.13 8.24
CA GLU A 606 1.76 13.00 8.15
C GLU A 606 2.12 11.54 7.94
N ASN A 607 2.31 11.16 6.67
CA ASN A 607 2.73 9.83 6.26
C ASN A 607 3.68 9.93 5.05
N PRO A 608 5.01 10.03 5.24
CA PRO A 608 5.97 10.21 4.15
C PRO A 608 6.04 9.03 3.17
N ASN A 609 5.65 7.84 3.63
CA ASN A 609 5.63 6.61 2.83
C ASN A 609 4.22 6.29 2.32
N GLY A 610 3.27 7.22 2.45
CA GLY A 610 1.90 7.03 1.96
C GLY A 610 1.90 6.85 0.43
N PRO A 611 1.06 5.94 -0.11
CA PRO A 611 1.00 5.72 -1.55
C PRO A 611 0.50 6.98 -2.27
N ILE A 612 1.11 7.27 -3.42
CA ILE A 612 0.72 8.36 -4.32
C ILE A 612 0.13 7.70 -5.57
N VAL A 613 -1.10 8.04 -5.92
CA VAL A 613 -1.83 7.56 -7.09
C VAL A 613 -2.11 8.75 -7.99
N ASN A 614 -1.74 8.68 -9.27
CA ASN A 614 -1.95 9.75 -10.25
C ASN A 614 -1.44 11.15 -9.81
N GLY A 615 -0.32 11.20 -9.08
CA GLY A 615 0.27 12.46 -8.58
C GLY A 615 -0.38 13.03 -7.30
N PHE A 616 -1.36 12.34 -6.73
CA PHE A 616 -2.03 12.71 -5.48
C PHE A 616 -1.85 11.65 -4.39
N PRO A 617 -1.79 12.04 -3.10
CA PRO A 617 -1.83 11.11 -1.98
C PRO A 617 -3.10 10.25 -2.04
N SER A 618 -2.92 8.93 -1.95
CA SER A 618 -4.05 7.98 -1.95
C SER A 618 -5.00 8.25 -0.78
N ALA A 619 -6.30 8.11 -1.01
CA ALA A 619 -7.27 8.06 0.08
C ALA A 619 -7.11 6.81 0.97
N ASN A 620 -6.32 5.82 0.56
CA ASN A 620 -6.00 4.63 1.35
C ASN A 620 -4.58 4.72 1.90
N GLN A 621 -4.47 5.14 3.16
CA GLN A 621 -3.20 5.34 3.85
C GLN A 621 -2.84 4.10 4.66
N THR A 622 -1.65 3.55 4.42
CA THR A 622 -1.13 2.37 5.13
C THR A 622 0.00 2.77 6.06
N CYS A 623 0.08 2.10 7.20
CA CYS A 623 1.17 2.22 8.16
C CYS A 623 1.47 0.88 8.82
N ILE A 624 2.74 0.64 9.17
CA ILE A 624 3.18 -0.55 9.92
C ILE A 624 3.31 -0.16 11.40
N ASP A 625 2.77 -0.98 12.29
CA ASP A 625 2.82 -0.82 13.75
C ASP A 625 4.27 -0.71 14.25
N GLY A 626 4.67 0.45 14.77
CA GLY A 626 6.04 0.77 15.16
C GLY A 626 6.89 1.48 14.12
N ASP A 627 6.37 1.86 12.95
CA ASP A 627 7.07 2.72 11.99
C ASP A 627 6.97 4.20 12.42
N PRO A 628 8.03 4.82 12.95
CA PRO A 628 7.97 6.19 13.48
C PRO A 628 7.62 7.25 12.42
N SER A 629 7.69 6.91 11.13
CA SER A 629 7.37 7.80 10.03
C SER A 629 5.87 8.05 9.86
N CYS A 630 5.04 7.03 10.09
CA CYS A 630 3.58 7.08 9.95
C CYS A 630 2.84 6.76 11.25
N ASP A 631 3.49 6.04 12.16
CA ASP A 631 3.03 5.68 13.49
C ASP A 631 3.63 6.63 14.53
N ALA A 632 2.78 7.43 15.15
CA ALA A 632 3.22 8.60 15.88
C ALA A 632 3.93 8.27 17.19
N ASP A 633 3.59 7.15 17.81
CA ASP A 633 4.25 6.67 19.02
C ASP A 633 5.47 5.79 18.71
N GLY A 634 5.59 5.30 17.47
CA GLY A 634 6.69 4.47 16.99
C GLY A 634 6.86 3.17 17.78
N ALA A 635 5.80 2.72 18.46
CA ALA A 635 5.82 1.51 19.27
C ALA A 635 5.07 0.40 18.54
N SER A 636 5.68 -0.79 18.41
CA SER A 636 4.94 -1.98 17.97
C SER A 636 4.07 -2.52 19.11
N ASP A 637 2.96 -1.84 19.40
CA ASP A 637 2.07 -2.16 20.53
C ASP A 637 0.71 -2.73 20.12
N GLY A 638 0.50 -2.94 18.81
CA GLY A 638 -0.75 -3.37 18.23
C GLY A 638 -1.64 -2.22 17.79
N THR A 639 -1.13 -0.99 17.72
CA THR A 639 -1.91 0.21 17.40
C THR A 639 -1.08 1.19 16.59
N CYS A 640 -1.51 1.51 15.36
CA CYS A 640 -0.93 2.63 14.64
C CYS A 640 -1.62 3.93 15.06
N THR A 641 -0.84 4.90 15.52
CA THR A 641 -1.30 6.26 15.83
C THR A 641 -0.98 7.19 14.67
N PHE A 642 -1.95 7.44 13.79
CA PHE A 642 -1.77 8.39 12.67
C PHE A 642 -1.82 9.84 13.16
N ARG A 643 -1.07 10.73 12.52
CA ARG A 643 -1.15 12.19 12.76
C ARG A 643 -2.10 12.82 11.74
N LEU A 644 -3.36 13.01 12.15
CA LEU A 644 -4.47 13.45 11.30
C LEU A 644 -4.92 14.88 11.62
N GLY A 645 -5.17 15.69 10.60
CA GLY A 645 -5.80 17.01 10.71
C GLY A 645 -6.73 17.26 9.52
N ALA A 646 -7.23 18.48 9.39
CA ALA A 646 -8.08 18.88 8.28
C ALA A 646 -7.81 20.33 7.87
N CYS A 647 -7.96 20.63 6.59
CA CYS A 647 -7.84 21.98 6.04
C CYS A 647 -9.11 22.33 5.27
N ILE A 648 -9.64 23.53 5.48
CA ILE A 648 -10.74 24.06 4.69
C ILE A 648 -10.31 25.26 3.87
N ASN A 649 -10.99 25.46 2.74
CA ASN A 649 -10.69 26.54 1.81
C ASN A 649 -9.19 26.56 1.42
N PHE A 650 -8.62 25.37 1.23
CA PHE A 650 -7.19 25.17 0.99
C PHE A 650 -6.86 25.47 -0.47
N ASP A 651 -5.80 26.23 -0.70
CA ASP A 651 -5.34 26.51 -2.07
C ASP A 651 -4.40 25.36 -2.49
N ASP A 652 -4.97 24.25 -2.99
CA ASP A 652 -4.20 23.14 -3.57
C ASP A 652 -3.78 23.51 -5.01
N LEU A 653 -2.47 23.67 -5.23
CA LEU A 653 -1.94 24.00 -6.55
C LEU A 653 -2.12 22.87 -7.58
N ARG A 654 -2.33 21.63 -7.12
CA ARG A 654 -2.68 20.48 -7.96
C ARG A 654 -4.14 20.53 -8.43
N LEU A 655 -4.97 21.35 -7.78
CA LEU A 655 -6.38 21.59 -8.16
C LEU A 655 -6.60 23.06 -8.54
N PRO A 656 -5.94 23.57 -9.60
CA PRO A 656 -5.90 25.00 -9.91
C PRO A 656 -7.25 25.60 -10.33
N THR A 657 -8.24 24.75 -10.64
CA THR A 657 -9.61 25.15 -10.99
C THR A 657 -10.51 25.30 -9.76
N CYS A 658 -10.11 24.73 -8.62
CA CYS A 658 -10.92 24.68 -7.41
C CYS A 658 -10.72 25.93 -6.54
N HIS A 659 -11.76 26.78 -6.47
CA HIS A 659 -11.73 28.05 -5.73
C HIS A 659 -12.95 28.14 -4.80
N PRO A 660 -12.86 27.61 -3.58
CA PRO A 660 -13.96 27.65 -2.64
C PRO A 660 -14.27 29.11 -2.27
N PRO A 661 -15.55 29.51 -2.21
CA PRO A 661 -15.93 30.72 -1.51
C PRO A 661 -15.88 30.44 0.01
N ALA A 662 -16.68 31.13 0.82
CA ALA A 662 -16.63 30.93 2.27
C ALA A 662 -17.25 29.58 2.67
N ILE A 663 -16.51 28.75 3.43
CA ILE A 663 -17.03 27.47 3.93
C ILE A 663 -17.98 27.72 5.09
N LYS A 664 -19.24 27.31 4.93
CA LYS A 664 -20.34 27.57 5.86
C LYS A 664 -20.57 26.41 6.82
N VAL A 665 -20.58 25.18 6.30
CA VAL A 665 -20.89 23.96 7.06
C VAL A 665 -19.85 22.89 6.75
N VAL A 666 -19.40 22.16 7.78
CA VAL A 666 -18.74 20.86 7.63
C VAL A 666 -19.60 19.81 8.35
N ALA A 667 -19.88 18.70 7.67
CA ALA A 667 -20.60 17.57 8.23
C ALA A 667 -19.65 16.38 8.38
N LEU A 668 -19.36 15.99 9.63
CA LEU A 668 -18.55 14.82 9.94
C LEU A 668 -19.41 13.56 9.82
N LEU A 669 -19.03 12.67 8.91
CA LEU A 669 -19.75 11.44 8.59
C LEU A 669 -19.14 10.24 9.33
N ARG A 670 -17.81 10.08 9.28
CA ARG A 670 -17.06 9.03 10.01
C ARG A 670 -15.83 9.56 10.74
N PRO A 671 -15.52 9.06 11.96
CA PRO A 671 -16.37 8.22 12.80
C PRO A 671 -17.70 8.91 13.14
N ALA A 672 -18.79 8.16 13.28
CA ALA A 672 -20.13 8.74 13.40
C ALA A 672 -20.33 9.39 14.79
N PRO A 673 -20.40 10.74 14.93
CA PRO A 673 -20.35 11.38 16.24
C PRO A 673 -21.55 11.09 17.14
N LEU A 674 -22.68 10.72 16.52
CA LEU A 674 -23.94 10.41 17.23
C LEU A 674 -24.10 8.92 17.54
N SER A 675 -23.33 8.05 16.89
CA SER A 675 -23.37 6.60 17.08
C SER A 675 -22.00 5.98 16.79
N PRO A 676 -21.00 6.19 17.67
CA PRO A 676 -19.66 5.61 17.49
C PRO A 676 -19.73 4.08 17.46
N ALA A 677 -18.96 3.43 16.58
CA ALA A 677 -19.04 1.98 16.42
C ALA A 677 -18.45 1.23 17.63
N ASP A 678 -17.39 1.78 18.23
CA ASP A 678 -16.70 1.19 19.38
C ASP A 678 -16.03 2.26 20.29
N ALA A 679 -15.24 1.80 21.27
CA ALA A 679 -14.52 2.67 22.20
C ALA A 679 -13.37 3.45 21.54
N THR A 680 -12.80 2.95 20.44
CA THR A 680 -11.75 3.60 19.68
C THR A 680 -12.32 4.79 18.92
N ASP A 681 -13.51 4.64 18.31
CA ASP A 681 -14.22 5.75 17.68
C ASP A 681 -14.53 6.86 18.69
N VAL A 682 -14.92 6.51 19.92
CA VAL A 682 -15.13 7.49 21.00
C VAL A 682 -13.84 8.26 21.32
N THR A 683 -12.69 7.58 21.37
CA THR A 683 -11.38 8.19 21.57
C THR A 683 -11.02 9.13 20.42
N ASN A 684 -11.11 8.66 19.18
CA ASN A 684 -10.80 9.43 17.98
C ASN A 684 -11.71 10.67 17.85
N LEU A 685 -13.01 10.54 18.15
CA LEU A 685 -13.95 11.66 18.18
C LEU A 685 -13.61 12.69 19.28
N GLY A 686 -13.03 12.25 20.39
CA GLY A 686 -12.60 13.12 21.49
C GLY A 686 -11.52 14.13 21.07
N GLU A 687 -10.69 13.78 20.09
CA GLU A 687 -9.65 14.64 19.52
C GLU A 687 -10.11 15.34 18.24
N LEU A 688 -10.81 14.62 17.34
CA LEU A 688 -11.20 15.13 16.02
C LEU A 688 -12.29 16.20 16.08
N VAL A 689 -13.31 16.06 16.93
CA VAL A 689 -14.40 17.04 17.02
C VAL A 689 -13.88 18.41 17.49
N PRO A 690 -13.12 18.52 18.60
CA PRO A 690 -12.53 19.81 19.00
C PRO A 690 -11.59 20.41 17.95
N ALA A 691 -10.87 19.57 17.20
CA ALA A 691 -10.01 20.03 16.11
C ALA A 691 -10.83 20.71 15.01
N LEU A 692 -11.88 20.07 14.51
CA LEU A 692 -12.77 20.63 13.49
C LEU A 692 -13.53 21.87 14.00
N GLU A 693 -13.93 21.88 15.26
CA GLU A 693 -14.53 23.04 15.92
C GLU A 693 -13.61 24.28 15.90
N SER A 694 -12.29 24.09 15.94
CA SER A 694 -11.29 25.16 15.92
C SER A 694 -11.23 25.93 14.59
N LEU A 695 -11.73 25.34 13.50
CA LEU A 695 -11.76 25.95 12.18
C LEU A 695 -12.81 27.08 12.09
N GLY A 696 -13.81 27.11 12.99
CA GLY A 696 -14.71 28.25 13.20
C GLY A 696 -16.00 28.29 12.34
N MET A 697 -16.20 27.33 11.45
CA MET A 697 -17.46 27.13 10.69
C MET A 697 -18.52 26.41 11.52
N THR A 698 -19.72 26.22 10.96
CA THR A 698 -20.74 25.37 11.60
C THR A 698 -20.39 23.90 11.39
N LEU A 699 -20.20 23.15 12.47
CA LEU A 699 -19.93 21.70 12.44
C LEU A 699 -21.21 20.93 12.76
N VAL A 700 -21.55 19.95 11.93
CA VAL A 700 -22.75 19.12 12.09
C VAL A 700 -22.44 17.62 12.02
N ALA A 701 -23.32 16.82 12.59
CA ALA A 701 -23.37 15.37 12.43
C ALA A 701 -24.81 14.96 12.14
N GLY A 702 -25.09 14.49 10.92
CA GLY A 702 -26.45 14.34 10.41
C GLY A 702 -27.22 15.67 10.50
N THR A 703 -28.37 15.67 11.17
CA THR A 703 -29.19 16.88 11.37
C THR A 703 -28.83 17.68 12.63
N ARG A 704 -27.90 17.18 13.45
CA ARG A 704 -27.53 17.82 14.72
C ARG A 704 -26.32 18.73 14.54
N THR A 705 -26.47 19.99 14.93
CA THR A 705 -25.35 20.92 15.05
C THR A 705 -24.50 20.56 16.27
N LEU A 706 -23.24 20.23 16.05
CA LEU A 706 -22.24 20.01 17.10
C LEU A 706 -21.73 21.36 17.63
N GLN A 707 -21.34 22.25 16.70
CA GLN A 707 -20.96 23.63 17.00
C GLN A 707 -21.55 24.60 15.98
N SER A 708 -22.08 25.72 16.46
CA SER A 708 -22.48 26.84 15.59
C SER A 708 -21.28 27.75 15.32
N GLY A 709 -21.06 28.09 14.05
CA GLY A 709 -19.96 28.97 13.65
C GLY A 709 -20.40 29.98 12.60
N THR A 710 -19.43 30.77 12.11
CA THR A 710 -19.64 31.72 11.01
C THR A 710 -18.90 31.24 9.77
N PRO A 711 -19.38 31.54 8.55
CA PRO A 711 -18.68 31.15 7.34
C PRO A 711 -17.22 31.61 7.33
N VAL A 712 -16.30 30.68 7.09
CA VAL A 712 -14.86 30.92 7.11
C VAL A 712 -14.42 31.39 5.74
N THR A 713 -13.95 32.64 5.68
CA THR A 713 -13.51 33.31 4.44
C THR A 713 -11.99 33.33 4.27
N ALA A 714 -11.25 33.03 5.33
CA ALA A 714 -9.80 32.89 5.27
C ALA A 714 -9.45 31.61 4.48
N ARG A 715 -8.37 31.68 3.70
CA ARG A 715 -7.85 30.55 2.90
C ARG A 715 -6.89 29.72 3.72
N SER A 716 -6.76 28.44 3.35
CA SER A 716 -5.85 27.45 3.91
C SER A 716 -5.91 27.40 5.44
N VAL A 717 -7.13 27.37 5.98
CA VAL A 717 -7.35 27.29 7.42
C VAL A 717 -7.31 25.83 7.81
N CYS A 718 -6.25 25.43 8.50
CA CYS A 718 -5.97 24.06 8.89
C CYS A 718 -6.00 23.86 10.40
N THR A 719 -6.38 22.67 10.84
CA THR A 719 -6.17 22.22 12.21
C THR A 719 -4.69 21.88 12.44
N ALA A 720 -4.30 21.71 13.70
CA ALA A 720 -3.09 20.95 13.99
C ALA A 720 -3.29 19.47 13.58
N LEU A 721 -2.19 18.70 13.51
CA LEU A 721 -2.29 17.25 13.41
C LEU A 721 -2.53 16.67 14.80
N HIS A 722 -3.46 15.74 14.89
CA HIS A 722 -3.94 15.10 16.10
C HIS A 722 -3.78 13.59 15.99
N PRO A 723 -3.56 12.89 17.11
CA PRO A 723 -3.45 11.43 17.10
C PRO A 723 -4.81 10.81 16.73
N PHE A 724 -4.81 9.93 15.74
CA PHE A 724 -5.94 9.10 15.33
C PHE A 724 -5.52 7.64 15.37
N VAL A 725 -6.11 6.87 16.27
CA VAL A 725 -5.64 5.51 16.58
C VAL A 725 -6.39 4.45 15.76
N VAL A 726 -5.62 3.48 15.24
CA VAL A 726 -6.11 2.32 14.48
C VAL A 726 -5.53 1.05 15.12
N PRO A 727 -6.25 0.43 16.07
CA PRO A 727 -5.80 -0.78 16.74
C PRO A 727 -6.00 -2.00 15.86
N HIS A 728 -5.03 -2.89 15.84
CA HIS A 728 -5.06 -4.16 15.13
C HIS A 728 -4.85 -5.34 16.08
N LEU A 729 -5.21 -6.55 15.63
CA LEU A 729 -4.92 -7.77 16.37
C LEU A 729 -3.58 -8.36 15.91
N PRO A 730 -2.88 -9.16 16.74
CA PRO A 730 -1.60 -9.76 16.34
C PRO A 730 -1.73 -10.52 15.01
N GLY A 731 -0.94 -10.15 14.01
CA GLY A 731 -0.93 -10.78 12.68
C GLY A 731 -2.13 -10.46 11.78
N LEU A 732 -3.01 -9.53 12.18
CA LEU A 732 -4.15 -9.08 11.37
C LEU A 732 -4.02 -7.59 11.07
N VAL A 733 -4.36 -7.19 9.84
CA VAL A 733 -4.49 -5.79 9.43
C VAL A 733 -5.82 -5.25 9.97
N ALA A 734 -5.83 -4.02 10.47
CA ALA A 734 -7.05 -3.32 10.84
C ALA A 734 -7.17 -1.99 10.11
N SER A 735 -8.40 -1.54 9.91
CA SER A 735 -8.66 -0.26 9.25
C SER A 735 -9.70 0.56 9.98
N ARG A 736 -9.62 1.88 9.81
CA ARG A 736 -10.66 2.84 10.21
C ARG A 736 -10.82 3.88 9.12
N VAL A 737 -12.01 4.46 9.06
CA VAL A 737 -12.35 5.47 8.04
C VAL A 737 -12.61 6.80 8.73
N VAL A 738 -12.06 7.86 8.14
CA VAL A 738 -12.45 9.24 8.41
C VAL A 738 -13.14 9.80 7.18
N ASP A 739 -14.28 10.46 7.37
CA ASP A 739 -15.09 10.95 6.25
C ASP A 739 -15.89 12.20 6.67
N ALA A 740 -15.87 13.23 5.82
CA ALA A 740 -16.62 14.46 6.03
C ALA A 740 -16.96 15.14 4.70
N THR A 741 -18.01 15.95 4.72
CA THR A 741 -18.38 16.83 3.60
C THR A 741 -18.34 18.30 4.03
N ALA A 742 -18.07 19.19 3.09
CA ALA A 742 -18.12 20.64 3.29
C ALA A 742 -19.17 21.29 2.37
N THR A 743 -19.77 22.38 2.84
CA THR A 743 -20.75 23.18 2.09
C THR A 743 -20.39 24.66 2.22
N ASP A 744 -20.42 25.36 1.10
CA ASP A 744 -20.10 26.78 1.05
C ASP A 744 -21.30 27.68 1.41
N THR A 745 -21.12 29.00 1.26
CA THR A 745 -22.20 29.98 1.50
C THR A 745 -23.28 30.03 0.44
N GLU A 746 -22.99 29.54 -0.76
CA GLU A 746 -23.88 29.55 -1.93
C GLU A 746 -24.74 28.27 -2.00
N GLY A 747 -24.38 27.25 -1.22
CA GLY A 747 -25.09 25.97 -1.10
C GLY A 747 -24.43 24.83 -1.85
N HIS A 748 -23.28 25.04 -2.49
CA HIS A 748 -22.51 23.98 -3.14
C HIS A 748 -21.91 23.09 -2.07
N ARG A 749 -22.00 21.78 -2.28
CA ARG A 749 -21.54 20.75 -1.35
C ARG A 749 -20.61 19.81 -2.10
N MET A 750 -19.44 19.57 -1.53
CA MET A 750 -18.51 18.56 -2.05
C MET A 750 -19.03 17.14 -1.83
N ALA A 751 -18.47 16.20 -2.59
CA ALA A 751 -18.55 14.78 -2.28
C ALA A 751 -17.93 14.46 -0.91
N GLY A 752 -18.17 13.25 -0.40
CA GLY A 752 -17.54 12.80 0.84
C GLY A 752 -16.03 12.69 0.66
N ASN A 753 -15.25 13.45 1.44
CA ASN A 753 -13.80 13.24 1.49
C ASN A 753 -13.52 12.03 2.38
N ARG A 754 -13.58 10.83 1.82
CA ARG A 754 -13.40 9.57 2.57
C ARG A 754 -11.94 9.14 2.51
N MET A 755 -11.28 9.02 3.67
CA MET A 755 -9.94 8.46 3.79
C MET A 755 -9.94 7.22 4.69
N THR A 756 -9.33 6.14 4.21
CA THR A 756 -9.15 4.87 4.94
C THR A 756 -7.73 4.79 5.49
N LEU A 757 -7.61 4.60 6.81
CA LEU A 757 -6.34 4.42 7.52
C LEU A 757 -6.19 2.93 7.87
N ARG A 758 -5.15 2.27 7.35
CA ARG A 758 -4.85 0.85 7.55
C ARG A 758 -3.59 0.69 8.38
N CYS A 759 -3.70 -0.09 9.46
CA CYS A 759 -2.59 -0.46 10.32
C CYS A 759 -2.23 -1.94 10.09
N ASN A 760 -0.99 -2.18 9.68
CA ASN A 760 -0.43 -3.49 9.42
C ASN A 760 0.41 -3.95 10.62
N PRO A 761 0.30 -5.23 11.03
CA PRO A 761 1.17 -5.78 12.06
C PRO A 761 2.63 -5.77 11.59
N ASN A 762 3.55 -5.43 12.50
CA ASN A 762 4.98 -5.51 12.21
C ASN A 762 5.39 -6.97 11.92
N PRO A 763 5.91 -7.28 10.72
CA PRO A 763 6.32 -8.64 10.37
C PRO A 763 7.71 -9.01 10.93
N ALA A 764 8.40 -8.11 11.64
CA ALA A 764 9.80 -8.30 12.03
C ALA A 764 10.06 -9.61 12.80
N VAL A 765 11.03 -10.39 12.34
CA VAL A 765 11.43 -11.68 12.91
C VAL A 765 12.88 -11.63 13.36
N CYS A 766 13.05 -11.45 14.67
CA CYS A 766 14.38 -11.42 15.25
C CYS A 766 15.19 -12.70 15.02
N GLY A 767 16.42 -12.51 14.52
CA GLY A 767 17.43 -13.53 14.29
C GLY A 767 17.42 -14.11 12.88
N ASN A 768 16.95 -13.35 11.88
CA ASN A 768 16.85 -13.81 10.49
C ASN A 768 18.00 -13.32 9.59
N GLY A 769 18.86 -12.45 10.10
CA GLY A 769 20.06 -11.91 9.46
C GLY A 769 19.82 -10.57 8.75
N VAL A 770 18.62 -10.01 8.86
CA VAL A 770 18.21 -8.74 8.26
C VAL A 770 17.67 -7.87 9.38
N GLN A 771 18.25 -6.69 9.57
CA GLN A 771 17.73 -5.75 10.55
C GLN A 771 16.44 -5.11 10.01
N GLU A 772 15.30 -5.55 10.53
CA GLU A 772 13.95 -5.14 10.11
C GLU A 772 13.41 -3.95 10.93
N LEU A 773 12.27 -3.39 10.51
CA LEU A 773 11.69 -2.21 11.16
C LEU A 773 11.28 -2.55 12.61
N GLY A 774 11.83 -1.84 13.60
CA GLY A 774 11.63 -2.13 15.03
C GLY A 774 12.76 -2.94 15.68
N GLU A 775 13.73 -3.43 14.91
CA GLU A 775 14.93 -4.10 15.41
C GLU A 775 16.10 -3.10 15.55
N GLU A 776 16.77 -3.10 16.70
CA GLU A 776 17.96 -2.27 16.91
C GLU A 776 19.23 -2.93 16.32
N CYS A 777 19.19 -4.24 16.09
CA CYS A 777 20.19 -5.11 15.48
C CYS A 777 19.53 -6.42 15.02
N ASP A 778 20.17 -7.16 14.13
CA ASP A 778 19.88 -8.58 13.85
C ASP A 778 21.20 -9.25 13.41
N ASP A 779 21.60 -10.32 14.08
CA ASP A 779 22.84 -11.05 13.81
C ASP A 779 22.62 -12.49 13.30
N GLY A 780 21.43 -12.75 12.76
CA GLY A 780 21.09 -14.02 12.12
C GLY A 780 20.77 -15.14 13.10
N ASN A 781 20.56 -14.82 14.37
CA ASN A 781 20.09 -15.78 15.36
C ASN A 781 19.42 -15.09 16.58
N THR A 782 18.86 -15.89 17.52
CA THR A 782 18.25 -15.37 18.77
C THR A 782 19.06 -15.73 20.02
N THR A 783 20.36 -15.99 19.86
CA THR A 783 21.24 -16.32 20.97
C THR A 783 21.59 -15.02 21.67
N PRO A 784 21.36 -14.87 22.97
CA PRO A 784 21.86 -13.70 23.68
C PRO A 784 23.39 -13.75 23.83
N CYS A 785 24.02 -12.58 23.99
CA CYS A 785 25.44 -12.35 24.28
C CYS A 785 26.42 -12.47 23.07
N ASP A 786 25.97 -12.28 21.83
CA ASP A 786 26.80 -12.28 20.62
C ASP A 786 26.75 -10.95 19.84
N GLY A 787 26.10 -9.93 20.39
CA GLY A 787 26.02 -8.59 19.82
C GLY A 787 24.60 -8.13 19.53
N CYS A 788 23.65 -9.06 19.47
CA CYS A 788 22.23 -8.77 19.39
C CYS A 788 21.43 -9.67 20.33
N SER A 789 20.50 -9.08 21.08
CA SER A 789 19.70 -9.86 22.03
C SER A 789 18.66 -10.73 21.32
N ALA A 790 18.10 -11.71 22.03
CA ALA A 790 17.02 -12.57 21.54
C ALA A 790 15.71 -11.83 21.17
N THR A 791 15.64 -10.52 21.45
CA THR A 791 14.54 -9.63 21.06
C THR A 791 15.05 -8.46 20.21
N CYS A 792 16.18 -8.66 19.53
CA CYS A 792 16.78 -7.75 18.56
C CYS A 792 17.04 -6.35 19.09
N ARG A 793 17.54 -6.32 20.32
CA ARG A 793 18.06 -5.12 20.99
C ARG A 793 19.58 -5.15 21.04
N ARG A 794 20.22 -3.99 20.87
CA ARG A 794 21.69 -3.90 21.00
C ARG A 794 22.10 -4.19 22.42
N GLU A 795 23.01 -5.14 22.55
CA GLU A 795 23.59 -5.50 23.84
C GLU A 795 24.70 -4.52 24.25
N CYS A 796 25.31 -3.77 23.31
CA CYS A 796 26.36 -2.77 23.57
C CYS A 796 25.96 -1.34 23.18
N GLY A 797 26.12 -0.40 24.12
CA GLY A 797 25.79 1.01 23.96
C GLY A 797 24.42 1.41 24.50
N ASN A 798 23.75 0.50 25.23
CA ASN A 798 22.43 0.72 25.85
C ASN A 798 22.55 1.31 27.28
N GLY A 799 23.77 1.41 27.82
CA GLY A 799 24.05 1.98 29.13
C GLY A 799 23.88 1.00 30.30
N VAL A 800 23.70 -0.28 30.01
CA VAL A 800 23.59 -1.39 30.97
C VAL A 800 24.67 -2.40 30.62
N THR A 801 25.49 -2.80 31.60
CA THR A 801 26.53 -3.81 31.36
C THR A 801 25.91 -5.20 31.26
N ASP A 802 25.76 -5.70 30.04
CA ASP A 802 25.16 -6.98 29.70
C ASP A 802 26.20 -8.14 29.69
N CYS A 803 25.75 -9.36 29.38
CA CYS A 803 26.60 -10.55 29.40
C CYS A 803 27.67 -10.51 28.29
N GLY A 804 28.95 -10.43 28.67
CA GLY A 804 30.08 -10.39 27.73
C GLY A 804 30.73 -9.02 27.61
N GLU A 805 30.10 -8.00 28.18
CA GLU A 805 30.61 -6.63 28.25
C GLU A 805 31.55 -6.43 29.45
N GLN A 806 32.52 -5.52 29.31
CA GLN A 806 33.39 -5.10 30.42
C GLN A 806 33.00 -3.73 30.99
N CYS A 807 32.24 -2.95 30.21
CA CYS A 807 31.68 -1.65 30.53
C CYS A 807 30.58 -1.32 29.52
N ASP A 808 29.69 -0.41 29.87
CA ASP A 808 28.81 0.26 28.92
C ASP A 808 28.56 1.70 29.41
N ASP A 809 29.18 2.68 28.75
CA ASP A 809 28.97 4.12 28.99
C ASP A 809 27.82 4.67 28.11
N GLY A 810 26.99 3.79 27.51
CA GLY A 810 25.90 4.11 26.60
C GLY A 810 26.41 4.69 25.28
N ALA A 811 25.73 5.72 24.77
CA ALA A 811 26.16 6.46 23.57
C ALA A 811 27.56 7.10 23.69
N ALA A 812 28.17 7.13 24.88
CA ALA A 812 29.52 7.65 25.08
C ALA A 812 30.62 6.60 24.78
N ASN A 813 30.27 5.34 24.48
CA ASN A 813 31.23 4.31 24.09
C ASN A 813 32.09 4.74 22.90
N GLY A 814 33.41 4.61 23.02
CA GLY A 814 34.37 5.00 21.97
C GLY A 814 34.63 6.50 21.82
N THR A 815 34.02 7.36 22.63
CA THR A 815 34.28 8.82 22.60
C THR A 815 35.61 9.18 23.30
N PRO A 816 36.29 10.29 22.92
CA PRO A 816 37.53 10.71 23.55
C PRO A 816 37.38 10.93 25.07
N GLY A 817 38.06 10.11 25.87
CA GLY A 817 37.99 10.15 27.34
C GLY A 817 36.94 9.21 27.96
N ALA A 818 36.19 8.46 27.15
CA ALA A 818 35.34 7.37 27.63
C ALA A 818 36.17 6.31 28.34
N ARG A 819 35.56 5.59 29.29
CA ARG A 819 36.19 4.42 29.92
C ARG A 819 35.93 3.16 29.10
N CYS A 820 34.95 3.22 28.20
CA CYS A 820 34.56 2.12 27.34
C CYS A 820 34.89 2.37 25.85
N THR A 821 35.37 1.32 25.18
CA THR A 821 35.51 1.26 23.71
C THR A 821 34.14 1.14 23.04
N SER A 822 34.08 1.33 21.72
CA SER A 822 32.86 1.11 20.92
C SER A 822 32.34 -0.33 20.96
N ASP A 823 33.18 -1.29 21.35
CA ASP A 823 32.86 -2.72 21.44
C ASP A 823 32.68 -3.16 22.90
N CYS A 824 32.31 -2.22 23.78
CA CYS A 824 32.02 -2.42 25.19
C CYS A 824 33.16 -3.10 26.01
N GLN A 825 34.41 -2.86 25.60
CA GLN A 825 35.62 -3.24 26.35
C GLN A 825 36.21 -2.05 27.11
N LEU A 826 36.73 -2.27 28.32
CA LEU A 826 37.37 -1.22 29.11
C LEU A 826 38.67 -0.73 28.45
N LEU A 827 38.76 0.59 28.27
CA LEU A 827 39.98 1.25 27.79
C LEU A 827 41.09 1.13 28.84
N PRO A 828 42.34 0.84 28.42
CA PRO A 828 43.48 0.75 29.32
C PRO A 828 43.76 2.12 29.98
N PRO A 829 44.08 2.17 31.28
CA PRO A 829 44.55 3.39 31.94
C PRO A 829 45.76 3.97 31.20
N ALA A 830 45.93 5.29 31.22
CA ALA A 830 47.05 5.99 30.55
C ALA A 830 48.45 5.64 31.11
N LEU A 831 48.53 4.88 32.20
CA LEU A 831 49.79 4.43 32.77
C LEU A 831 50.48 3.44 31.82
N ARG A 832 51.74 3.72 31.47
CA ARG A 832 52.63 2.81 30.72
C ARG A 832 53.85 2.49 31.57
N ILE A 833 54.13 1.20 31.76
CA ILE A 833 55.20 0.65 32.60
C ILE A 833 56.22 -0.04 31.70
N PRO A 834 57.40 0.58 31.52
CA PRO A 834 58.49 0.01 30.74
C PRO A 834 58.96 -1.27 31.41
N GLY A 835 58.73 -2.42 30.77
CA GLY A 835 59.16 -3.72 31.28
C GLY A 835 60.68 -3.92 31.19
N GLY A 836 61.35 -3.05 30.43
CA GLY A 836 62.76 -2.70 30.52
C GLY A 836 63.65 -3.36 29.47
N GLY A 837 64.52 -2.58 28.84
CA GLY A 837 65.38 -3.03 27.75
C GLY A 837 66.47 -2.02 27.39
N SER A 838 66.99 -2.07 26.16
CA SER A 838 67.81 -0.97 25.63
C SER A 838 66.92 0.10 25.01
N ALA A 839 67.12 1.37 25.37
CA ALA A 839 66.23 2.50 25.02
C ALA A 839 65.81 2.62 23.53
N SER A 840 66.58 2.08 22.59
CA SER A 840 66.25 2.11 21.15
C SER A 840 65.29 1.01 20.68
N SER A 841 64.94 0.02 21.53
CA SER A 841 64.08 -1.12 21.17
C SER A 841 63.05 -1.49 22.25
N ASP A 842 62.87 -0.62 23.24
CA ASP A 842 62.10 -0.85 24.49
C ASP A 842 60.66 -0.32 24.39
N CYS A 843 60.08 -0.29 23.18
CA CYS A 843 58.78 0.34 22.90
C CYS A 843 57.87 -0.51 22.03
N GLY A 844 58.24 -1.77 21.84
CA GLY A 844 57.40 -2.75 21.15
C GLY A 844 56.25 -3.21 22.04
N LEU A 845 56.43 -3.30 23.36
CA LEU A 845 55.40 -3.71 24.30
C LEU A 845 55.54 -2.98 25.64
N GLU A 846 54.45 -2.37 26.08
CA GLU A 846 54.35 -1.65 27.35
C GLU A 846 53.22 -2.22 28.19
N TRP A 847 53.40 -2.30 29.51
CA TRP A 847 52.34 -2.76 30.42
C TRP A 847 51.51 -1.58 30.93
N SER A 848 50.20 -1.74 30.99
CA SER A 848 49.31 -0.83 31.72
C SER A 848 48.64 -1.57 32.87
N LEU A 849 48.43 -0.87 33.98
CA LEU A 849 47.79 -1.38 35.20
C LEU A 849 46.78 -0.37 35.71
N GLU A 850 45.61 -0.85 36.11
CA GLU A 850 44.68 -0.08 36.92
C GLU A 850 45.19 -0.15 38.35
N MET A 851 45.84 0.93 38.79
CA MET A 851 46.30 1.03 40.17
C MET A 851 46.51 2.49 40.54
N GLY A 852 46.57 2.76 41.84
CA GLY A 852 47.07 4.02 42.40
C GLY A 852 48.49 4.34 41.91
N PRO A 853 49.08 5.47 42.34
CA PRO A 853 50.36 5.96 41.82
C PRO A 853 51.44 4.85 41.85
N PRO A 854 52.03 4.49 40.70
CA PRO A 854 52.98 3.39 40.62
C PRO A 854 54.26 3.74 41.35
N ALA A 855 54.99 2.72 41.82
CA ALA A 855 56.33 2.94 42.34
C ALA A 855 57.25 3.46 41.22
N LEU A 856 57.88 4.62 41.41
CA LEU A 856 58.75 5.25 40.41
C LEU A 856 60.23 4.93 40.66
N SER A 857 61.00 4.84 39.58
CA SER A 857 62.46 4.78 39.60
C SER A 857 63.07 6.17 39.88
N ARG A 858 64.41 6.22 40.04
CA ARG A 858 65.14 7.50 40.20
C ARG A 858 64.98 8.45 39.01
N ASN A 859 64.61 7.93 37.84
CA ASN A 859 64.38 8.70 36.61
C ASN A 859 62.89 8.99 36.36
N ALA A 860 62.04 8.88 37.40
CA ALA A 860 60.59 9.09 37.34
C ALA A 860 59.82 8.15 36.40
N LEU A 861 60.43 7.06 35.93
CA LEU A 861 59.74 5.99 35.20
C LEU A 861 59.08 4.99 36.15
N PRO A 862 57.84 4.52 35.88
CA PRO A 862 57.22 3.44 36.63
C PRO A 862 58.11 2.19 36.68
N LEU A 863 58.22 1.57 37.85
CA LEU A 863 58.99 0.35 38.03
C LEU A 863 58.20 -0.85 37.49
N ALA A 864 58.86 -1.73 36.75
CA ALA A 864 58.38 -3.08 36.42
C ALA A 864 57.95 -3.94 37.64
N LYS A 865 58.27 -3.51 38.86
CA LYS A 865 57.87 -4.18 40.10
C LYS A 865 56.76 -3.37 40.77
N GLN A 866 55.55 -3.94 40.81
CA GLN A 866 54.41 -3.38 41.51
C GLN A 866 54.07 -4.23 42.74
N THR A 867 53.63 -3.58 43.81
CA THR A 867 53.27 -4.23 45.08
C THR A 867 51.98 -3.62 45.58
N CYS A 868 50.97 -4.46 45.80
CA CYS A 868 49.68 -4.09 46.37
C CYS A 868 49.52 -4.70 47.76
N VAL A 869 48.80 -3.98 48.63
CA VAL A 869 48.38 -4.49 49.93
C VAL A 869 47.01 -5.14 49.76
N ASP A 870 46.87 -6.37 50.25
CA ASP A 870 45.62 -7.13 50.26
C ASP A 870 44.51 -6.34 50.97
N GLY A 871 43.42 -6.07 50.24
CA GLY A 871 42.30 -5.22 50.66
C GLY A 871 42.44 -3.71 50.40
N ASP A 872 43.48 -3.24 49.68
CA ASP A 872 43.60 -1.84 49.26
C ASP A 872 42.80 -1.59 47.96
N PRO A 873 41.68 -0.83 47.99
CA PRO A 873 40.84 -0.62 46.82
C PRO A 873 41.53 0.17 45.70
N ALA A 874 42.71 0.75 45.94
CA ALA A 874 43.48 1.44 44.91
C ALA A 874 44.28 0.48 44.01
N CYS A 875 44.46 -0.79 44.38
CA CYS A 875 45.24 -1.74 43.57
C CYS A 875 44.78 -3.20 43.68
N ASP A 876 43.83 -3.48 44.56
CA ASP A 876 43.23 -4.80 44.77
C ASP A 876 41.75 -4.76 44.39
N PHE A 877 41.42 -5.41 43.28
CA PHE A 877 40.06 -5.50 42.75
C PHE A 877 39.36 -6.82 43.15
N ASP A 878 39.92 -7.56 44.09
CA ASP A 878 39.26 -8.69 44.74
C ASP A 878 38.92 -8.29 46.19
N PRO A 879 37.64 -8.26 46.58
CA PRO A 879 37.27 -8.00 47.98
C PRO A 879 37.61 -9.18 48.92
N THR A 880 38.08 -10.32 48.40
CA THR A 880 38.38 -11.53 49.16
C THR A 880 39.74 -11.44 49.85
N PRO A 881 39.81 -11.52 51.20
CA PRO A 881 41.08 -11.48 51.91
C PRO A 881 42.02 -12.63 51.52
N GLY A 882 43.28 -12.30 51.27
CA GLY A 882 44.37 -13.24 51.04
C GLY A 882 44.84 -13.33 49.57
N THR A 883 44.23 -12.58 48.66
CA THR A 883 44.62 -12.53 47.23
C THR A 883 44.37 -11.13 46.70
N CYS A 884 45.38 -10.55 46.03
CA CYS A 884 45.18 -9.30 45.31
C CYS A 884 44.84 -9.59 43.85
N ARG A 885 43.74 -9.04 43.32
CA ARG A 885 43.45 -9.05 41.88
C ARG A 885 43.95 -7.77 41.24
N PHE A 886 44.80 -7.90 40.22
CA PHE A 886 45.28 -6.79 39.40
C PHE A 886 44.56 -6.78 38.05
N HIS A 887 44.07 -5.62 37.60
CA HIS A 887 43.66 -5.40 36.23
C HIS A 887 44.85 -4.88 35.40
N LEU A 888 45.24 -5.60 34.36
CA LEU A 888 46.36 -5.22 33.49
C LEU A 888 46.04 -5.32 31.99
N TRP A 889 46.78 -4.55 31.19
CA TRP A 889 46.73 -4.55 29.73
C TRP A 889 48.15 -4.61 29.16
N ALA A 890 48.30 -5.16 27.96
CA ALA A 890 49.55 -5.08 27.20
C ALA A 890 49.33 -4.20 25.96
N CYS A 891 50.13 -3.16 25.81
CA CYS A 891 50.04 -2.15 24.76
C CYS A 891 51.19 -2.30 23.78
N LEU A 892 50.89 -2.44 22.50
CA LEU A 892 51.85 -2.74 21.43
C LEU A 892 51.97 -1.57 20.47
N GLY A 893 53.20 -1.32 20.00
CA GLY A 893 53.48 -0.41 18.88
C GLY A 893 53.22 1.08 19.15
N GLY A 894 53.11 1.46 20.43
CA GLY A 894 52.96 2.85 20.87
C GLY A 894 54.28 3.63 20.86
N ASP A 895 54.18 4.95 20.92
CA ASP A 895 55.31 5.84 21.19
C ASP A 895 55.49 6.04 22.69
N ASP A 896 56.73 5.95 23.18
CA ASP A 896 57.07 6.38 24.54
C ASP A 896 58.13 7.49 24.48
N ALA A 897 57.64 8.73 24.54
CA ALA A 897 58.48 9.92 24.57
C ALA A 897 59.46 9.93 25.77
N ARG A 898 59.16 9.19 26.85
CA ARG A 898 60.03 9.07 28.04
C ARG A 898 61.24 8.17 27.77
N LEU A 899 61.15 7.26 26.80
CA LEU A 899 62.22 6.33 26.41
C LEU A 899 62.96 6.75 25.12
N GLY A 900 62.40 7.70 24.36
CA GLY A 900 63.05 8.30 23.18
C GLY A 900 62.93 7.47 21.90
N CYS A 901 61.90 6.64 21.81
CA CYS A 901 61.57 5.77 20.69
C CYS A 901 60.28 6.25 19.99
N ALA A 902 60.15 5.97 18.69
CA ALA A 902 58.94 6.26 17.92
C ALA A 902 58.05 5.01 17.78
N ALA A 903 56.74 5.22 17.56
CA ALA A 903 55.79 4.16 17.28
C ALA A 903 56.29 3.25 16.14
N GLY A 904 56.28 1.94 16.39
CA GLY A 904 56.82 0.92 15.49
C GLY A 904 55.86 -0.25 15.27
N THR A 905 56.10 -1.05 14.24
CA THR A 905 55.31 -2.25 13.96
C THR A 905 55.77 -3.43 14.82
N VAL A 906 54.84 -4.21 15.36
CA VAL A 906 55.10 -5.43 16.14
C VAL A 906 54.62 -6.64 15.36
N SER A 907 55.54 -7.52 14.97
CA SER A 907 55.23 -8.73 14.17
C SER A 907 54.83 -9.93 15.01
N GLY A 908 54.97 -9.88 16.34
CA GLY A 908 54.55 -10.95 17.25
C GLY A 908 55.06 -10.76 18.67
N VAL A 909 54.47 -11.50 19.62
CA VAL A 909 54.83 -11.48 21.04
C VAL A 909 54.93 -12.91 21.58
N ASP A 910 56.07 -13.23 22.20
CA ASP A 910 56.26 -14.48 22.94
C ASP A 910 56.07 -14.27 24.44
N VAL A 911 55.23 -15.10 25.09
CA VAL A 911 55.09 -15.13 26.55
C VAL A 911 56.02 -16.21 27.13
N LEU A 912 57.13 -15.80 27.73
CA LEU A 912 58.15 -16.70 28.31
C LEU A 912 57.82 -17.14 29.73
N ARG A 913 57.17 -16.29 30.51
CA ARG A 913 56.66 -16.55 31.86
C ARG A 913 55.30 -15.84 32.01
N PRO A 914 54.33 -16.41 32.72
CA PRO A 914 54.38 -17.69 33.44
C PRO A 914 54.43 -18.91 32.50
N THR A 915 54.88 -20.07 32.98
CA THR A 915 54.93 -21.32 32.17
C THR A 915 53.77 -22.26 32.50
N ALA A 916 53.46 -23.20 31.60
CA ALA A 916 52.37 -24.19 31.79
C ALA A 916 52.56 -25.11 33.01
N LEU A 917 53.75 -25.14 33.62
CA LEU A 917 54.13 -26.01 34.73
C LEU A 917 54.17 -25.27 36.08
N GLU A 918 53.66 -24.04 36.13
CA GLU A 918 53.61 -23.25 37.36
C GLU A 918 52.29 -23.47 38.13
N ARG A 919 52.08 -22.70 39.21
CA ARG A 919 50.90 -22.83 40.07
C ARG A 919 49.60 -22.54 39.29
N PRO A 920 48.44 -23.05 39.72
CA PRO A 920 47.17 -22.87 39.01
C PRO A 920 46.85 -21.40 38.64
N GLN A 921 47.10 -20.45 39.55
CA GLN A 921 46.90 -19.02 39.29
C GLN A 921 47.87 -18.47 38.22
N ASN A 922 49.12 -18.91 38.22
CA ASN A 922 50.10 -18.55 37.19
C ASN A 922 49.71 -19.15 35.82
N VAL A 923 49.15 -20.36 35.81
CA VAL A 923 48.63 -21.01 34.61
C VAL A 923 47.40 -20.27 34.08
N ALA A 924 46.48 -19.85 34.96
CA ALA A 924 45.33 -19.03 34.60
C ALA A 924 45.76 -17.68 34.01
N ALA A 925 46.70 -16.99 34.65
CA ALA A 925 47.27 -15.73 34.13
C ALA A 925 47.95 -15.93 32.77
N ARG A 926 48.67 -17.05 32.56
CA ARG A 926 49.26 -17.39 31.25
C ARG A 926 48.19 -17.61 30.18
N SER A 927 47.12 -18.34 30.50
CA SER A 927 46.02 -18.57 29.56
C SER A 927 45.33 -17.26 29.17
N ALA A 928 45.09 -16.37 30.14
CA ALA A 928 44.54 -15.05 29.89
C ALA A 928 45.47 -14.21 28.99
N LEU A 929 46.78 -14.19 29.26
CA LEU A 929 47.77 -13.50 28.43
C LEU A 929 47.80 -14.03 26.99
N LEU A 930 47.81 -15.36 26.80
CA LEU A 930 47.84 -15.96 25.47
C LEU A 930 46.54 -15.70 24.69
N ALA A 931 45.39 -15.76 25.36
CA ALA A 931 44.10 -15.42 24.76
C ALA A 931 44.04 -13.94 24.35
N ALA A 932 44.54 -13.04 25.20
CA ALA A 932 44.58 -11.61 24.93
C ALA A 932 45.50 -11.26 23.75
N PHE A 933 46.71 -11.81 23.69
CA PHE A 933 47.60 -11.59 22.54
C PHE A 933 47.10 -12.27 21.26
N GLY A 934 46.41 -13.41 21.36
CA GLY A 934 45.85 -14.13 20.22
C GLY A 934 44.76 -13.38 19.45
N ARG A 935 44.18 -12.32 20.03
CA ARG A 935 43.20 -11.45 19.36
C ARG A 935 43.83 -10.42 18.42
N PHE A 936 45.15 -10.23 18.48
CA PHE A 936 45.84 -9.35 17.54
C PHE A 936 46.16 -10.05 16.22
N GLN A 937 45.78 -9.42 15.11
CA GLN A 937 46.31 -9.75 13.80
C GLN A 937 47.68 -9.09 13.63
N ALA A 938 48.75 -9.90 13.62
CA ALA A 938 50.09 -9.40 13.37
C ALA A 938 50.30 -9.12 11.86
N PRO A 939 50.98 -8.02 11.48
CA PRO A 939 51.67 -7.05 12.34
C PRO A 939 50.74 -5.99 12.95
N VAL A 940 51.02 -5.59 14.20
CA VAL A 940 50.30 -4.51 14.91
C VAL A 940 51.06 -3.19 14.75
N GLY A 941 50.35 -2.12 14.34
CA GLY A 941 50.90 -0.75 14.19
C GLY A 941 51.20 -0.33 12.74
N PRO A 942 51.72 0.90 12.52
CA PRO A 942 52.14 1.88 13.53
C PRO A 942 50.96 2.51 14.29
N GLY A 943 51.15 2.78 15.59
CA GLY A 943 50.13 3.32 16.50
C GLY A 943 49.82 2.35 17.64
N GLU A 944 49.61 2.87 18.86
CA GLU A 944 49.39 2.05 20.04
C GLU A 944 48.07 1.27 19.94
N ARG A 945 48.14 -0.04 20.15
CA ARG A 945 46.95 -0.89 20.38
C ARG A 945 47.18 -1.74 21.61
N CYS A 946 46.23 -1.75 22.54
CA CYS A 946 46.31 -2.55 23.75
C CYS A 946 45.36 -3.74 23.70
N THR A 947 45.69 -4.80 24.44
CA THR A 947 44.78 -5.93 24.67
C THR A 947 43.50 -5.48 25.37
N GLY A 948 42.49 -6.34 25.51
CA GLY A 948 41.44 -6.14 26.53
C GLY A 948 41.99 -6.27 27.96
N ARG A 949 41.17 -5.95 28.97
CA ARG A 949 41.53 -6.11 30.39
C ARG A 949 41.82 -7.58 30.69
N MET A 950 42.90 -7.81 31.43
CA MET A 950 43.26 -9.12 31.96
C MET A 950 43.33 -9.05 33.48
N ASP A 951 42.71 -10.03 34.14
CA ASP A 951 42.74 -10.15 35.58
C ASP A 951 43.87 -11.10 36.01
N ALA A 952 44.72 -10.65 36.92
CA ALA A 952 45.80 -11.45 37.49
C ALA A 952 45.67 -11.55 39.01
N ASP A 953 45.30 -12.74 39.48
CA ASP A 953 45.17 -13.05 40.91
C ASP A 953 46.53 -13.44 41.50
N VAL A 954 46.98 -12.69 42.52
CA VAL A 954 48.27 -12.91 43.21
C VAL A 954 48.03 -13.15 44.70
N PRO A 955 48.33 -14.34 45.25
CA PRO A 955 48.16 -14.60 46.68
C PRO A 955 49.01 -13.70 47.56
N ALA A 956 48.43 -13.24 48.67
CA ALA A 956 49.11 -12.49 49.69
C ALA A 956 50.25 -13.32 50.32
N GLY A 957 51.44 -12.73 50.40
CA GLY A 957 52.58 -13.32 51.11
C GLY A 957 53.90 -13.24 50.35
N ARG A 958 54.68 -14.34 50.34
CA ARG A 958 56.02 -14.36 49.71
C ARG A 958 55.98 -14.64 48.21
N THR A 959 54.80 -14.90 47.68
CA THR A 959 54.55 -15.25 46.27
C THR A 959 54.53 -14.01 45.40
N LYS A 960 55.00 -14.16 44.17
CA LYS A 960 55.00 -13.10 43.16
C LYS A 960 54.60 -13.69 41.82
N LEU A 961 53.82 -12.96 41.05
CA LEU A 961 53.61 -13.25 39.64
C LEU A 961 54.72 -12.57 38.85
N LEU A 962 55.37 -13.32 37.97
CA LEU A 962 56.42 -12.81 37.09
C LEU A 962 56.00 -13.05 35.65
N ILE A 963 55.75 -11.98 34.93
CA ILE A 963 55.42 -11.99 33.52
C ILE A 963 56.68 -11.58 32.75
N ARG A 964 57.05 -12.37 31.73
CA ARG A 964 58.17 -12.06 30.84
C ARG A 964 57.73 -12.26 29.41
N THR A 965 57.94 -11.24 28.59
CA THR A 965 57.54 -11.23 27.18
C THR A 965 58.72 -10.87 26.28
N ILE A 966 58.63 -11.24 24.99
CA ILE A 966 59.47 -10.71 23.94
C ILE A 966 58.58 -10.24 22.80
N ALA A 967 58.61 -8.95 22.47
CA ALA A 967 57.95 -8.42 21.28
C ALA A 967 58.96 -8.26 20.13
N TYR A 968 58.55 -8.63 18.93
CA TYR A 968 59.39 -8.61 17.72
C TYR A 968 59.03 -7.42 16.84
N GLY A 969 60.00 -6.55 16.55
CA GLY A 969 59.83 -5.40 15.64
C GLY A 969 60.47 -5.63 14.26
N PRO A 970 60.40 -4.67 13.33
CA PRO A 970 61.02 -4.78 12.01
C PRO A 970 62.55 -4.97 12.13
N GLY A 971 63.06 -6.07 11.56
CA GLY A 971 64.49 -6.42 11.55
C GLY A 971 64.92 -7.27 12.77
N ALA A 972 66.06 -6.93 13.38
CA ALA A 972 66.62 -7.66 14.54
C ALA A 972 66.19 -7.09 15.90
N ALA A 973 65.33 -6.06 15.91
CA ALA A 973 64.86 -5.40 17.11
C ALA A 973 63.96 -6.33 17.94
N LYS A 974 64.29 -6.46 19.23
CA LYS A 974 63.51 -7.26 20.19
C LYS A 974 63.30 -6.43 21.44
N ASP A 975 62.04 -6.28 21.82
CA ASP A 975 61.66 -5.74 23.11
C ASP A 975 61.57 -6.88 24.13
N ARG A 976 62.00 -6.66 25.37
CA ARG A 976 62.09 -7.71 26.38
C ARG A 976 61.55 -7.27 27.73
N ASP A 977 60.24 -7.28 27.86
CA ASP A 977 59.59 -6.81 29.07
C ASP A 977 59.53 -7.81 30.20
N VAL A 978 59.65 -7.27 31.41
CA VAL A 978 59.38 -7.98 32.65
C VAL A 978 58.37 -7.17 33.48
N LEU A 979 57.28 -7.80 33.89
CA LEU A 979 56.37 -7.26 34.89
C LEU A 979 56.32 -8.20 36.11
N GLN A 980 56.43 -7.64 37.30
CA GLN A 980 56.43 -8.40 38.54
C GLN A 980 55.42 -7.85 39.55
N LEU A 981 54.35 -8.60 39.76
CA LEU A 981 53.27 -8.25 40.69
C LEU A 981 53.45 -8.98 42.02
N ARG A 982 53.17 -8.29 43.12
CA ARG A 982 53.24 -8.83 44.49
C ARG A 982 52.04 -8.37 45.31
N CYS A 983 51.44 -9.30 46.03
CA CYS A 983 50.43 -9.01 47.03
C CYS A 983 51.05 -9.20 48.42
N VAL A 984 50.96 -8.18 49.27
CA VAL A 984 51.43 -8.25 50.66
C VAL A 984 50.23 -8.19 51.61
N PRO A 985 50.22 -8.95 52.71
CA PRO A 985 49.16 -8.86 53.69
C PRO A 985 49.11 -7.45 54.31
N PRO A 986 47.94 -6.99 54.78
CA PRO A 986 47.81 -5.70 55.45
C PRO A 986 48.73 -5.64 56.67
N PRO A 987 49.27 -4.45 57.01
CA PRO A 987 50.09 -4.29 58.21
C PRO A 987 49.28 -4.74 59.43
N THR A 988 49.85 -5.64 60.23
CA THR A 988 49.27 -6.00 61.54
C THR A 988 49.25 -4.74 62.42
N PRO A 989 48.12 -4.41 63.07
CA PRO A 989 47.99 -3.20 63.88
C PRO A 989 48.99 -3.12 65.04
#